data_AF-A0A2P8G0G1-F1
#
_entry.id   AF-A0A2P8G0G1-F1
#
_cell.length_a   1.000
_cell.length_b   1.000
_cell.length_c   1.000
_cell.angle_alpha   90.00
_cell.angle_beta   90.00
_cell.angle_gamma   90.00
#
_symmetry.space_group_name_H-M   'P 1'
#
loop_
_entity.id
_entity.type
_entity.pdbx_description
1 polymer ?
#
loop_
_entity_poly.entity_id
_entity_poly.type
_entity_poly.pdbx_seq_one_letter_code
_entity_poly.pdbx_strand_id
1 'polypeptide(L)'
;MIAHGYSFAWLPKFVWLPKIEVEDLLVALGIIVLLLIIVYIANLILGNGKILTSRLASDHGEDQAHHHYYLPSAEMKLQVGVVIQVTKRKSDNKILSAQLMEMNCEASMAIVADSTNLLLIDYHPDIFSVDQIKIATNQGGLVENVEVQTDDRIGTIVRSGLAGAEKPNLTEAANRATAMSGLVANHDEVIVDYVQFQRQFSISSDEIYNAKIQRPWKIKLDSLQVDASFELANQAPLKRLAIKADVNYPGIMTRPLKSACWELMRPDLSGRTATKQAQIAGYVPDISRVVTVPIERKRFIKHTGMPKFSNGMLVENAISKASEVEGFISIPVNILKAIFAIPSQLLHFRITRNQELAAVAKSMQDRYDAQVAALASQTMSQSLLLENRVADLKAQLNQLSFGAAQQLAPNAQTDDLPKLGKLAANKERIRDLRTKLRKERRTSLAASQLTPLKGPVDWSNNFKDSWREFRNLELNTCVPAAAAHLIISWCSASKAPLTIPTDVDIVKAFEIVADLQDANTETSEGCDMYKFMEHWNEVGLGGQRISSFVPIEEKKIDLLKRAVYWFGGCMIGLNMPVSVQNEDRWEIKVGDQPDELEAWGGHAVAVIGYSETHFIVISWGRRLLMSNQFYETYNDESWVALSGQHWTGPQDKAPTDPTRSIAQLRSGLDEMLSSNS
;
A
#
# COMPACT_ATOMS: atom_id res chain seq x y z
N MET A 1 -36.23 52.75 79.21
CA MET A 1 -37.61 52.89 79.79
C MET A 1 -38.55 51.82 79.20
N ILE A 2 -38.34 50.66 79.72
CA ILE A 2 -39.27 49.92 80.60
C ILE A 2 -39.84 48.73 79.83
N ALA A 3 -39.32 47.55 80.19
CA ALA A 3 -39.71 46.40 81.04
C ALA A 3 -41.23 46.20 81.04
N HIS A 4 -41.68 45.04 80.62
CA HIS A 4 -42.40 43.95 81.32
C HIS A 4 -43.77 43.73 80.67
N GLY A 5 -44.05 42.46 80.21
CA GLY A 5 -44.86 41.37 80.83
C GLY A 5 -46.12 41.10 79.99
N TYR A 6 -46.25 39.88 79.38
CA TYR A 6 -47.19 38.78 79.70
C TYR A 6 -47.56 38.05 78.41
N SER A 7 -47.34 36.70 78.31
CA SER A 7 -48.17 35.51 78.59
C SER A 7 -48.50 34.78 77.28
N PHE A 8 -47.91 33.61 77.05
CA PHE A 8 -48.27 32.23 76.67
C PHE A 8 -49.77 32.10 76.37
N ALA A 9 -50.12 32.20 75.00
CA ALA A 9 -51.15 31.27 74.48
C ALA A 9 -51.66 31.77 73.12
N TRP A 10 -50.99 31.32 71.98
CA TRP A 10 -51.88 30.90 70.88
C TRP A 10 -51.03 30.39 69.71
N LEU A 11 -50.39 29.18 69.76
CA LEU A 11 -50.13 28.31 68.59
C LEU A 11 -51.44 28.02 67.83
N PRO A 12 -51.68 28.57 66.54
CA PRO A 12 -52.70 27.92 65.68
C PRO A 12 -52.15 26.64 65.03
N LYS A 13 -52.54 25.46 65.66
CA LYS A 13 -52.98 24.18 65.04
C LYS A 13 -52.38 24.02 63.64
N PHE A 14 -50.99 23.68 63.49
CA PHE A 14 -50.34 22.90 62.43
C PHE A 14 -51.36 22.19 61.54
N VAL A 15 -52.10 22.95 60.62
CA VAL A 15 -52.72 22.47 59.36
C VAL A 15 -51.85 21.36 58.74
N TRP A 16 -52.01 20.13 59.23
CA TRP A 16 -52.04 18.77 58.67
C TRP A 16 -51.56 18.76 57.22
N LEU A 17 -50.25 18.98 56.88
CA LEU A 17 -49.67 18.49 55.61
C LEU A 17 -50.11 17.05 55.33
N PRO A 18 -51.03 16.88 54.31
CA PRO A 18 -51.51 15.54 53.95
C PRO A 18 -50.36 14.52 53.86
N LYS A 19 -50.24 13.70 54.84
CA LYS A 19 -49.42 12.46 54.82
C LYS A 19 -49.20 11.96 53.38
N ILE A 20 -48.34 12.75 52.67
CA ILE A 20 -48.00 12.20 51.34
C ILE A 20 -47.46 10.77 51.51
N GLU A 21 -48.32 9.90 51.33
CA GLU A 21 -48.04 8.44 51.38
C GLU A 21 -46.94 8.07 50.38
N VAL A 22 -45.84 7.65 50.83
CA VAL A 22 -44.66 7.12 50.12
C VAL A 22 -45.08 6.61 48.73
N GLU A 23 -46.36 6.32 48.56
CA GLU A 23 -46.82 5.78 47.25
C GLU A 23 -47.05 6.92 46.25
N ASP A 24 -47.41 8.07 46.76
CA ASP A 24 -47.64 9.25 45.90
C ASP A 24 -46.32 9.91 45.51
N LEU A 25 -45.27 9.71 46.30
CA LEU A 25 -43.92 10.21 45.97
C LEU A 25 -43.24 9.28 44.95
N LEU A 26 -43.60 8.01 44.99
CA LEU A 26 -43.00 7.06 44.03
C LEU A 26 -43.65 7.22 42.66
N VAL A 27 -44.94 7.58 42.69
CA VAL A 27 -45.64 7.79 41.40
C VAL A 27 -45.18 9.11 40.77
N ALA A 28 -44.99 10.14 41.56
CA ALA A 28 -44.50 11.44 41.04
C ALA A 28 -43.05 11.31 40.55
N LEU A 29 -42.23 10.46 41.22
CA LEU A 29 -40.85 10.23 40.75
C LEU A 29 -40.86 9.39 39.46
N GLY A 30 -41.92 8.53 39.40
CA GLY A 30 -42.06 7.73 38.17
C GLY A 30 -42.45 8.60 36.98
N ILE A 31 -43.26 9.56 37.17
CA ILE A 31 -43.71 10.44 36.07
C ILE A 31 -42.57 11.39 35.65
N ILE A 32 -41.78 11.85 36.57
CA ILE A 32 -40.63 12.73 36.24
C ILE A 32 -39.58 11.92 35.46
N VAL A 33 -39.45 10.67 35.80
CA VAL A 33 -38.46 9.83 35.08
C VAL A 33 -38.99 9.55 33.67
N LEU A 34 -40.27 9.38 33.57
CA LEU A 34 -40.87 9.12 32.24
C LEU A 34 -40.79 10.38 31.36
N LEU A 35 -41.00 11.50 31.92
CA LEU A 35 -40.88 12.75 31.16
C LEU A 35 -39.43 13.03 30.76
N LEU A 36 -38.47 12.62 31.64
CA LEU A 36 -37.05 12.78 31.29
C LEU A 36 -36.64 11.80 30.19
N ILE A 37 -37.39 10.69 30.13
CA ILE A 37 -37.10 9.69 29.07
C ILE A 37 -37.69 10.18 27.73
N ILE A 38 -38.84 10.79 27.84
CA ILE A 38 -39.49 11.30 26.61
C ILE A 38 -38.70 12.48 26.06
N VAL A 39 -38.30 13.44 26.92
CA VAL A 39 -37.43 14.56 26.47
C VAL A 39 -36.10 14.02 25.96
N TYR A 40 -35.69 12.87 26.57
CA TYR A 40 -34.45 12.18 26.12
C TYR A 40 -34.65 11.54 24.74
N ILE A 41 -35.80 10.95 24.50
CA ILE A 41 -36.06 10.28 23.21
C ILE A 41 -36.35 11.34 22.14
N ALA A 42 -37.00 12.42 22.56
CA ALA A 42 -37.24 13.53 21.61
C ALA A 42 -35.95 14.24 21.22
N ASN A 43 -35.03 14.40 22.17
CA ASN A 43 -33.70 14.99 21.84
C ASN A 43 -32.84 13.98 21.07
N LEU A 44 -33.12 12.67 21.22
CA LEU A 44 -32.45 11.61 20.43
C LEU A 44 -32.98 11.61 18.99
N ILE A 45 -34.24 11.99 18.79
CA ILE A 45 -34.84 11.91 17.44
C ILE A 45 -34.63 13.24 16.72
N LEU A 46 -34.37 14.38 17.47
CA LEU A 46 -34.34 15.69 16.79
C LEU A 46 -32.90 16.21 16.77
N GLY A 47 -31.82 15.56 17.38
CA GLY A 47 -30.44 16.11 17.51
C GLY A 47 -29.59 15.72 16.28
N ASN A 48 -29.03 16.74 15.50
CA ASN A 48 -28.24 16.72 14.26
C ASN A 48 -26.85 16.13 14.48
N GLY A 49 -26.64 14.74 14.62
CA GLY A 49 -25.46 13.85 14.70
C GLY A 49 -24.19 14.51 14.14
N LYS A 50 -24.22 15.89 13.91
CA LYS A 50 -23.00 16.50 13.31
C LYS A 50 -22.04 16.97 14.40
N ILE A 51 -20.74 16.64 14.13
CA ILE A 51 -19.72 16.98 15.17
C ILE A 51 -18.94 18.21 14.70
N LEU A 52 -18.67 18.28 13.39
CA LEU A 52 -17.91 19.43 12.89
C LEU A 52 -18.60 20.00 11.66
N THR A 53 -18.53 21.36 11.64
CA THR A 53 -19.02 22.02 10.40
C THR A 53 -17.98 23.03 9.93
N SER A 54 -17.92 23.07 8.54
CA SER A 54 -17.03 24.08 7.97
C SER A 54 -17.84 25.23 7.34
N ARG A 55 -17.21 26.46 7.57
CA ARG A 55 -17.89 27.63 6.96
C ARG A 55 -16.83 28.65 6.53
N LEU A 56 -17.34 29.52 5.62
CA LEU A 56 -16.40 30.55 5.14
C LEU A 56 -16.30 31.70 6.14
N ALA A 57 -14.96 32.21 6.25
CA ALA A 57 -14.78 33.34 7.19
C ALA A 57 -15.39 34.61 6.61
N SER A 58 -16.07 35.37 7.48
CA SER A 58 -16.71 36.62 7.01
C SER A 58 -15.65 37.66 6.62
N ASP A 59 -15.95 38.41 5.62
CA ASP A 59 -15.06 39.45 5.04
C ASP A 59 -14.88 40.61 6.02
N HIS A 60 -15.72 40.78 7.18
CA HIS A 60 -15.60 41.93 8.11
C HIS A 60 -16.00 41.48 9.52
N GLY A 61 -14.85 41.20 10.40
CA GLY A 61 -15.14 41.02 11.84
C GLY A 61 -14.31 39.86 12.41
N GLU A 62 -14.12 39.81 13.79
CA GLU A 62 -13.48 38.76 14.62
C GLU A 62 -14.38 37.52 14.68
N ASP A 63 -14.14 36.56 13.69
CA ASP A 63 -14.91 35.30 13.72
C ASP A 63 -14.31 34.33 14.75
N GLN A 64 -15.19 33.87 15.64
CA GLN A 64 -14.68 32.86 16.60
C GLN A 64 -14.94 31.45 16.04
N ALA A 65 -13.81 30.73 15.95
CA ALA A 65 -13.97 29.32 15.53
C ALA A 65 -12.96 28.45 16.27
N HIS A 66 -13.26 27.17 16.31
CA HIS A 66 -12.39 26.23 17.06
C HIS A 66 -11.10 25.94 16.27
N HIS A 67 -11.16 26.08 14.89
CA HIS A 67 -9.95 25.94 14.07
C HIS A 67 -10.18 26.58 12.70
N HIS A 68 -9.03 26.87 11.94
CA HIS A 68 -9.19 27.43 10.59
C HIS A 68 -8.20 26.76 9.63
N TYR A 69 -8.62 26.74 8.34
CA TYR A 69 -7.69 26.13 7.36
C TYR A 69 -8.03 26.61 5.95
N TYR A 70 -7.08 26.29 4.95
CA TYR A 70 -7.33 26.66 3.55
C TYR A 70 -7.49 25.39 2.71
N LEU A 71 -8.23 25.58 1.60
CA LEU A 71 -8.31 24.44 0.66
C LEU A 71 -7.02 24.34 -0.17
N PRO A 72 -6.64 23.11 -0.53
CA PRO A 72 -5.37 22.94 -1.26
C PRO A 72 -5.46 23.47 -2.69
N SER A 73 -4.35 24.06 -3.20
CA SER A 73 -4.15 24.51 -4.60
C SER A 73 -2.73 24.13 -5.05
N ALA A 74 -2.42 24.56 -6.29
CA ALA A 74 -1.09 24.10 -6.75
C ALA A 74 -0.30 25.28 -7.32
N GLU A 75 1.01 25.14 -7.20
CA GLU A 75 1.91 26.09 -7.90
C GLU A 75 2.99 25.29 -8.65
N MET A 76 3.44 25.94 -9.72
CA MET A 76 4.42 25.20 -10.55
C MET A 76 5.69 26.04 -10.72
N LYS A 77 6.82 25.27 -10.44
CA LYS A 77 8.12 25.92 -10.78
C LYS A 77 8.66 25.31 -12.08
N LEU A 78 9.00 26.28 -12.92
CA LEU A 78 9.44 25.80 -14.25
C LEU A 78 10.88 26.25 -14.50
N GLN A 79 11.74 25.16 -14.69
CA GLN A 79 13.13 25.48 -15.09
C GLN A 79 13.28 25.33 -16.61
N VAL A 80 13.46 26.52 -17.22
CA VAL A 80 13.52 26.47 -18.69
C VAL A 80 14.95 26.76 -19.15
N GLY A 81 15.45 25.74 -19.94
CA GLY A 81 16.79 25.92 -20.55
C GLY A 81 16.69 26.15 -22.07
N VAL A 82 17.50 27.18 -22.51
CA VAL A 82 17.46 27.37 -23.98
C VAL A 82 18.91 27.34 -24.49
N VAL A 83 18.99 26.71 -25.67
CA VAL A 83 20.30 26.71 -26.33
C VAL A 83 20.26 27.66 -27.54
N ILE A 84 21.20 28.62 -27.48
CA ILE A 84 21.23 29.62 -28.57
C ILE A 84 22.51 29.40 -29.38
N GLN A 85 22.31 29.24 -30.62
CA GLN A 85 23.49 29.18 -31.50
C GLN A 85 23.99 30.58 -31.86
N VAL A 86 25.18 30.88 -31.46
CA VAL A 86 25.73 32.22 -31.73
C VAL A 86 26.88 32.09 -32.73
N THR A 87 26.81 32.84 -33.73
CA THR A 87 27.93 32.89 -34.70
C THR A 87 28.79 34.13 -34.46
N LYS A 88 29.96 33.84 -34.16
CA LYS A 88 30.83 34.98 -33.77
C LYS A 88 31.97 35.12 -34.78
N ARG A 89 32.25 36.37 -34.94
CA ARG A 89 33.43 36.67 -35.77
C ARG A 89 34.72 36.44 -34.96
N LYS A 90 35.54 35.49 -35.37
CA LYS A 90 36.75 34.97 -34.68
C LYS A 90 37.73 36.09 -34.36
N SER A 91 37.78 37.24 -35.06
CA SER A 91 38.80 38.29 -34.98
C SER A 91 38.50 39.26 -33.80
N ASP A 92 37.14 39.35 -33.40
CA ASP A 92 36.85 40.32 -32.29
C ASP A 92 35.75 39.77 -31.39
N ASN A 93 35.44 38.50 -31.63
CA ASN A 93 34.40 37.80 -30.87
C ASN A 93 33.07 38.56 -30.87
N LYS A 94 32.98 39.40 -31.85
CA LYS A 94 31.68 40.12 -31.92
C LYS A 94 30.60 39.17 -32.48
N ILE A 95 29.50 39.16 -31.81
CA ILE A 95 28.40 38.24 -32.20
C ILE A 95 27.73 38.77 -33.48
N LEU A 96 27.80 37.90 -34.56
CA LEU A 96 27.26 38.33 -35.86
C LEU A 96 25.80 37.88 -36.01
N SER A 97 25.45 36.72 -35.41
CA SER A 97 24.03 36.30 -35.43
C SER A 97 23.76 35.32 -34.28
N ALA A 98 22.53 35.32 -33.82
CA ALA A 98 22.13 34.43 -32.72
C ALA A 98 20.73 33.88 -32.99
N GLN A 99 20.76 32.52 -32.99
CA GLN A 99 19.44 31.90 -33.21
C GLN A 99 19.14 30.89 -32.09
N LEU A 100 17.87 30.99 -31.59
CA LEU A 100 17.45 30.02 -30.55
C LEU A 100 17.28 28.63 -31.17
N MET A 101 17.92 27.62 -30.65
CA MET A 101 17.91 26.29 -31.33
C MET A 101 17.04 25.30 -30.54
N GLU A 102 17.20 25.39 -29.25
CA GLU A 102 16.46 24.37 -28.48
C GLU A 102 15.95 24.99 -27.16
N MET A 103 14.69 24.47 -26.85
CA MET A 103 14.14 24.86 -25.52
C MET A 103 13.71 23.61 -24.75
N ASN A 104 14.38 23.50 -23.59
CA ASN A 104 13.94 22.40 -22.72
C ASN A 104 13.41 22.91 -21.38
N CYS A 105 12.53 22.03 -20.88
CA CYS A 105 11.96 22.55 -19.62
C CYS A 105 11.76 21.40 -18.64
N GLU A 106 12.12 21.71 -17.37
CA GLU A 106 11.79 20.80 -16.25
C GLU A 106 10.83 21.48 -15.27
N ALA A 107 9.73 20.76 -15.01
CA ALA A 107 8.71 21.41 -14.15
C ALA A 107 8.59 20.64 -12.83
N SER A 108 8.39 21.43 -11.77
CA SER A 108 8.11 20.79 -10.45
C SER A 108 6.83 21.40 -9.87
N MET A 109 5.93 20.48 -9.33
CA MET A 109 4.62 20.95 -8.80
C MET A 109 4.62 20.88 -7.27
N ALA A 110 4.01 21.90 -6.78
CA ALA A 110 3.89 21.86 -5.29
C ALA A 110 2.46 22.24 -4.90
N ILE A 111 1.98 21.48 -3.87
CA ILE A 111 0.63 21.82 -3.36
C ILE A 111 0.76 22.91 -2.29
N VAL A 112 -0.04 23.99 -2.57
CA VAL A 112 0.05 25.11 -1.60
C VAL A 112 -1.37 25.49 -1.16
N ALA A 113 -1.46 26.30 -0.04
CA ALA A 113 -2.79 26.73 0.45
C ALA A 113 -3.41 27.76 -0.50
N ASP A 114 -4.70 27.50 -0.71
CA ASP A 114 -5.48 28.51 -1.46
C ASP A 114 -5.92 29.66 -0.54
N SER A 115 -5.28 30.78 -0.74
CA SER A 115 -5.50 31.87 0.26
C SER A 115 -6.76 32.67 -0.11
N THR A 116 -7.50 32.19 -1.14
CA THR A 116 -8.70 32.94 -1.56
C THR A 116 -9.84 32.75 -0.56
N ASN A 117 -9.91 31.51 -0.02
CA ASN A 117 -11.02 31.28 0.93
C ASN A 117 -10.47 30.70 2.25
N LEU A 118 -10.66 31.52 3.32
CA LEU A 118 -10.33 30.97 4.66
C LEU A 118 -11.55 30.26 5.27
N LEU A 119 -11.32 28.99 5.62
CA LEU A 119 -12.47 28.23 6.17
C LEU A 119 -12.32 28.07 7.70
N LEU A 120 -13.51 28.21 8.33
CA LEU A 120 -13.51 28.08 9.80
C LEU A 120 -14.23 26.78 10.18
N ILE A 121 -13.65 26.11 11.26
CA ILE A 121 -14.30 24.88 11.74
C ILE A 121 -14.98 25.13 13.09
N ASP A 122 -16.32 24.71 13.09
CA ASP A 122 -17.04 24.85 14.37
C ASP A 122 -17.39 23.47 14.93
N TYR A 123 -17.09 23.37 16.21
CA TYR A 123 -17.44 22.11 16.91
C TYR A 123 -18.79 22.24 17.60
N HIS A 124 -19.64 21.18 17.41
CA HIS A 124 -20.96 21.22 18.06
C HIS A 124 -21.04 20.15 19.15
N PRO A 125 -20.94 20.72 20.53
CA PRO A 125 -20.91 19.75 21.63
C PRO A 125 -22.29 19.09 21.85
N ASP A 126 -22.23 17.83 22.33
CA ASP A 126 -23.46 17.10 22.70
C ASP A 126 -23.35 16.59 24.15
N ILE A 127 -24.43 16.95 24.83
CA ILE A 127 -24.43 16.70 26.30
C ILE A 127 -24.41 15.19 26.56
N PHE A 128 -24.57 14.35 25.55
CA PHE A 128 -24.65 12.91 25.81
C PHE A 128 -23.45 12.20 25.20
N SER A 129 -22.49 13.00 24.73
CA SER A 129 -21.30 12.36 24.15
C SER A 129 -20.02 13.05 24.69
N VAL A 130 -19.00 12.14 24.94
CA VAL A 130 -17.66 12.72 25.21
C VAL A 130 -16.81 12.65 23.92
N ASP A 131 -16.61 13.95 23.45
CA ASP A 131 -15.87 13.97 22.17
C ASP A 131 -14.41 14.41 22.41
N GLN A 132 -13.48 13.54 21.91
CA GLN A 132 -12.09 14.04 21.79
C GLN A 132 -11.75 14.34 20.32
N ILE A 133 -11.46 15.80 20.16
CA ILE A 133 -11.21 16.18 18.75
C ILE A 133 -9.81 16.82 18.66
N LYS A 134 -9.06 16.24 17.65
CA LYS A 134 -7.77 16.87 17.37
C LYS A 134 -7.68 17.22 15.88
N ILE A 135 -7.53 18.63 15.64
CA ILE A 135 -7.35 19.05 14.24
C ILE A 135 -6.00 19.74 14.10
N ALA A 136 -5.26 19.20 13.04
CA ALA A 136 -3.92 19.81 12.87
C ALA A 136 -3.77 20.32 11.43
N THR A 137 -3.11 21.56 11.33
CA THR A 137 -2.79 22.11 9.99
C THR A 137 -1.27 22.23 9.85
N ASN A 138 -0.87 22.12 8.59
CA ASN A 138 0.58 22.35 8.39
C ASN A 138 0.91 23.85 8.38
N GLN A 139 2.23 24.15 8.21
CA GLN A 139 2.69 25.56 8.29
C GLN A 139 2.04 26.41 7.20
N GLY A 140 1.54 25.74 6.15
CA GLY A 140 0.90 26.43 5.01
C GLY A 140 -0.61 26.60 5.20
N GLY A 141 -1.06 26.10 6.39
CA GLY A 141 -2.48 26.35 6.75
C GLY A 141 -3.40 25.30 6.12
N LEU A 142 -2.82 24.14 5.61
CA LEU A 142 -3.63 23.04 5.05
C LEU A 142 -3.87 21.97 6.12
N VAL A 143 -5.01 21.33 5.98
CA VAL A 143 -5.36 20.34 7.03
C VAL A 143 -4.47 19.11 6.89
N GLU A 144 -3.95 18.54 8.08
CA GLU A 144 -3.02 17.38 8.02
C GLU A 144 -3.63 16.19 8.75
N ASN A 145 -4.29 16.67 9.80
CA ASN A 145 -4.83 15.52 10.56
C ASN A 145 -6.10 15.95 11.31
N VAL A 146 -7.15 15.04 11.21
CA VAL A 146 -8.35 15.26 12.04
C VAL A 146 -8.68 13.94 12.76
N GLU A 147 -8.58 13.98 14.12
CA GLU A 147 -8.91 12.78 14.92
C GLU A 147 -10.11 13.07 15.83
N VAL A 148 -11.12 12.21 15.54
CA VAL A 148 -12.32 12.43 16.38
C VAL A 148 -12.69 11.11 17.05
N GLN A 149 -12.66 11.15 18.37
CA GLN A 149 -13.20 10.00 19.13
C GLN A 149 -14.42 10.43 19.96
N THR A 150 -15.53 9.68 19.67
CA THR A 150 -16.75 10.03 20.45
C THR A 150 -17.19 8.82 21.28
N ASP A 151 -17.35 9.09 22.67
CA ASP A 151 -17.82 8.03 23.57
C ASP A 151 -19.14 8.45 24.23
N ASP A 152 -20.05 7.48 24.45
CA ASP A 152 -21.33 7.74 25.13
C ASP A 152 -21.14 7.74 26.65
N ARG A 153 -21.70 8.79 27.33
CA ARG A 153 -21.54 9.05 28.78
C ARG A 153 -22.41 8.11 29.59
N ILE A 154 -22.62 6.87 29.33
CA ILE A 154 -23.38 6.09 30.34
C ILE A 154 -22.40 5.21 31.12
N GLY A 155 -21.09 5.46 31.11
CA GLY A 155 -20.28 4.57 31.98
C GLY A 155 -18.97 5.24 32.38
N THR A 156 -18.79 6.51 32.65
CA THR A 156 -17.40 6.75 33.14
C THR A 156 -17.36 8.04 33.94
N ILE A 157 -18.04 8.23 35.06
CA ILE A 157 -17.68 9.20 36.11
C ILE A 157 -16.74 8.52 37.12
N VAL A 158 -15.42 8.36 36.82
CA VAL A 158 -14.47 8.46 37.95
C VAL A 158 -13.06 8.17 37.43
N ARG A 159 -12.37 9.19 36.89
CA ARG A 159 -10.96 9.19 37.37
C ARG A 159 -10.15 10.18 36.53
N SER A 160 -10.18 11.43 36.93
CA SER A 160 -9.14 12.46 36.63
C SER A 160 -8.28 12.70 37.87
N GLY A 161 -7.05 12.39 37.74
CA GLY A 161 -6.12 13.35 38.39
C GLY A 161 -4.68 13.08 37.96
N LEU A 162 -4.07 13.99 37.04
CA LEU A 162 -3.14 15.12 37.27
C LEU A 162 -1.78 14.80 36.65
N ALA A 163 -1.31 15.66 35.63
CA ALA A 163 -0.52 16.90 35.50
C ALA A 163 0.92 16.57 35.07
N GLY A 164 1.35 17.12 33.99
CA GLY A 164 2.16 18.37 33.89
C GLY A 164 3.51 18.07 33.22
N ALA A 165 3.81 18.76 32.13
CA ALA A 165 4.58 20.01 31.90
C ALA A 165 5.68 19.74 30.87
N GLU A 166 5.70 20.44 29.74
CA GLU A 166 6.42 21.28 28.76
C GLU A 166 7.78 21.75 29.30
N LYS A 167 8.83 21.91 28.36
CA LYS A 167 9.64 22.51 27.28
C LYS A 167 11.11 22.51 27.68
N PRO A 168 12.13 22.93 26.75
CA PRO A 168 12.42 23.84 25.64
C PRO A 168 13.70 23.46 24.88
N ASN A 169 13.84 23.91 23.56
CA ASN A 169 14.59 24.54 22.47
C ASN A 169 16.08 24.67 22.81
N LEU A 170 16.99 24.44 21.86
CA LEU A 170 18.26 25.17 21.63
C LEU A 170 18.56 25.20 20.13
N THR A 171 18.55 26.39 19.44
CA THR A 171 19.22 27.36 18.56
C THR A 171 20.69 27.00 18.33
N GLU A 172 21.26 27.27 17.07
CA GLU A 172 21.89 28.13 16.04
C GLU A 172 23.41 27.90 16.04
N ALA A 173 24.05 27.93 14.82
CA ALA A 173 24.88 28.97 14.15
C ALA A 173 26.03 28.28 13.42
N ALA A 174 26.32 28.61 12.09
CA ALA A 174 27.16 29.65 11.44
C ALA A 174 28.15 28.97 10.48
N ASN A 175 28.25 29.45 9.16
CA ASN A 175 29.22 30.37 8.51
C ASN A 175 29.34 30.02 7.03
N ARG A 176 29.11 30.97 6.05
CA ARG A 176 29.44 31.92 4.98
C ARG A 176 30.84 31.65 4.41
N ALA A 177 31.03 31.80 2.99
CA ALA A 177 31.48 32.90 2.09
C ALA A 177 32.37 32.32 0.98
N THR A 178 32.21 32.73 -0.42
CA THR A 178 32.44 33.74 -1.49
C THR A 178 33.49 33.22 -2.46
N ALA A 179 33.36 33.42 -3.86
CA ALA A 179 33.50 34.21 -5.10
C ALA A 179 34.92 34.05 -5.66
N MET A 180 35.13 33.95 -7.08
CA MET A 180 35.42 34.86 -8.22
C MET A 180 36.55 34.28 -9.06
N SER A 181 36.46 34.30 -10.39
CA SER A 181 36.69 34.90 -11.73
C SER A 181 38.17 34.78 -12.11
N GLY A 182 38.51 34.56 -13.45
CA GLY A 182 39.30 35.45 -14.36
C GLY A 182 39.72 34.67 -15.61
N LEU A 183 39.49 35.20 -16.84
CA LEU A 183 39.70 35.78 -18.18
C LEU A 183 41.07 35.41 -18.73
N VAL A 184 41.20 35.08 -20.05
CA VAL A 184 41.62 35.84 -21.25
C VAL A 184 42.06 34.83 -22.32
N ALA A 185 41.62 35.07 -23.57
CA ALA A 185 41.43 35.33 -25.01
C ALA A 185 42.66 34.91 -25.81
N ASN A 186 42.53 34.39 -27.07
CA ASN A 186 42.35 34.76 -28.48
C ASN A 186 43.04 33.75 -29.40
N HIS A 187 42.52 33.48 -30.62
CA HIS A 187 42.69 33.83 -32.05
C HIS A 187 41.66 33.05 -32.88
N ASP A 188 40.80 33.70 -33.67
CA ASP A 188 39.95 33.98 -34.83
C ASP A 188 40.11 32.90 -35.92
N GLU A 189 39.00 32.08 -35.86
CA GLU A 189 38.39 31.27 -36.92
C GLU A 189 36.87 31.24 -36.69
N VAL A 190 36.03 31.72 -37.44
CA VAL A 190 34.56 31.74 -37.25
C VAL A 190 34.12 30.46 -36.52
N ILE A 191 33.56 30.75 -35.33
CA ILE A 191 33.23 29.65 -34.40
C ILE A 191 31.71 29.67 -34.17
N VAL A 192 31.09 28.59 -34.58
CA VAL A 192 29.68 28.37 -34.16
C VAL A 192 29.68 27.85 -32.71
N ASP A 193 29.19 28.72 -31.81
CA ASP A 193 29.13 28.33 -30.38
C ASP A 193 27.66 28.18 -29.95
N TYR A 194 27.59 27.31 -28.96
CA TYR A 194 26.25 27.12 -28.36
C TYR A 194 26.27 27.65 -26.92
N VAL A 195 25.39 28.67 -26.76
CA VAL A 195 25.33 29.23 -25.40
C VAL A 195 24.00 28.83 -24.76
N GLN A 196 24.18 28.35 -23.50
CA GLN A 196 22.98 27.86 -22.80
C GLN A 196 22.56 28.84 -21.70
N PHE A 197 21.30 29.13 -21.73
CA PHE A 197 20.73 29.95 -20.63
C PHE A 197 19.64 29.14 -19.90
N GLN A 198 19.69 29.45 -18.58
CA GLN A 198 18.63 28.78 -17.78
C GLN A 198 18.00 29.80 -16.82
N ARG A 199 16.64 29.70 -16.85
CA ARG A 199 15.95 30.59 -15.90
C ARG A 199 14.75 29.85 -15.29
N GLN A 200 14.55 30.19 -14.05
CA GLN A 200 13.40 29.56 -13.36
C GLN A 200 12.20 30.52 -13.34
N PHE A 201 11.02 29.91 -13.72
CA PHE A 201 9.79 30.70 -13.67
C PHE A 201 8.81 30.07 -12.67
N SER A 202 8.14 31.06 -11.94
CA SER A 202 7.16 30.52 -10.96
C SER A 202 5.73 30.79 -11.46
N ILE A 203 5.01 29.65 -11.62
CA ILE A 203 3.56 29.79 -11.92
C ILE A 203 2.74 29.65 -10.64
N SER A 204 2.05 30.76 -10.33
CA SER A 204 1.37 30.80 -9.02
C SER A 204 0.06 29.98 -9.05
N SER A 205 -0.50 29.82 -7.91
CA SER A 205 -1.75 29.03 -7.77
C SER A 205 -2.92 29.73 -8.45
N ASP A 206 -2.83 31.02 -8.78
CA ASP A 206 -3.96 31.74 -9.44
C ASP A 206 -3.90 31.59 -10.96
N GLU A 207 -2.77 31.29 -11.38
CA GLU A 207 -2.68 31.33 -12.87
C GLU A 207 -2.53 29.92 -13.44
N ILE A 208 -2.12 28.97 -12.63
CA ILE A 208 -1.74 27.63 -13.13
C ILE A 208 -2.95 26.96 -13.76
N TYR A 209 -4.19 27.52 -13.50
CA TYR A 209 -5.38 26.84 -14.03
C TYR A 209 -5.92 27.62 -15.24
N ASN A 210 -5.19 28.68 -15.64
CA ASN A 210 -5.67 29.48 -16.78
C ASN A 210 -5.39 28.73 -18.09
N ALA A 211 -6.14 29.12 -19.00
CA ALA A 211 -6.03 28.44 -20.33
C ALA A 211 -4.66 28.74 -20.97
N LYS A 212 -4.19 29.95 -20.74
CA LYS A 212 -2.89 30.29 -21.35
C LYS A 212 -2.08 31.16 -20.36
N ILE A 213 -0.75 30.76 -20.34
CA ILE A 213 0.16 31.56 -19.49
C ILE A 213 1.35 31.98 -20.35
N GLN A 214 1.50 33.38 -20.33
CA GLN A 214 2.60 33.86 -21.20
C GLN A 214 3.74 34.42 -20.33
N ARG A 215 4.89 33.89 -20.75
CA ARG A 215 6.05 34.46 -20.02
C ARG A 215 7.03 35.07 -21.01
N PRO A 216 7.21 36.40 -20.93
CA PRO A 216 8.19 37.03 -21.82
C PRO A 216 9.63 36.83 -21.30
N TRP A 217 10.56 36.49 -22.26
CA TRP A 217 11.97 36.30 -21.86
C TRP A 217 12.88 36.69 -23.02
N LYS A 218 13.43 37.93 -22.81
CA LYS A 218 14.34 38.41 -23.86
C LYS A 218 15.80 38.33 -23.37
N ILE A 219 16.66 37.55 -24.15
CA ILE A 219 18.06 37.35 -23.71
C ILE A 219 18.98 38.28 -24.53
N LYS A 220 19.64 39.19 -23.75
CA LYS A 220 20.54 40.15 -24.45
C LYS A 220 21.93 39.53 -24.64
N LEU A 221 22.31 39.37 -25.99
CA LEU A 221 23.70 38.93 -26.29
C LEU A 221 24.47 40.04 -27.01
N ASP A 222 25.24 40.87 -26.25
CA ASP A 222 25.98 42.04 -26.76
C ASP A 222 25.03 43.06 -27.39
N SER A 223 25.01 43.28 -28.87
CA SER A 223 24.11 44.27 -29.49
C SER A 223 22.86 43.60 -30.04
N LEU A 224 22.79 42.17 -29.83
CA LEU A 224 21.63 41.44 -30.40
C LEU A 224 20.73 40.91 -29.28
N GLN A 225 19.42 40.80 -29.60
CA GLN A 225 18.43 40.29 -28.64
C GLN A 225 17.69 39.09 -29.24
N VAL A 226 17.78 38.01 -28.38
CA VAL A 226 17.03 36.83 -28.85
C VAL A 226 15.80 36.63 -27.95
N ASP A 227 14.57 36.48 -28.65
CA ASP A 227 13.30 36.30 -27.90
C ASP A 227 13.11 34.81 -27.53
N ALA A 228 13.22 34.54 -26.22
CA ALA A 228 12.98 33.17 -25.74
C ALA A 228 11.67 33.08 -24.97
N SER A 229 10.69 33.96 -25.37
CA SER A 229 9.38 33.96 -24.69
C SER A 229 8.62 32.67 -25.01
N PHE A 230 7.83 32.28 -24.02
CA PHE A 230 7.09 31.04 -24.29
C PHE A 230 5.68 31.16 -23.68
N GLU A 231 4.85 30.21 -24.23
CA GLU A 231 3.47 30.13 -23.71
C GLU A 231 3.19 28.70 -23.23
N LEU A 232 2.58 28.76 -22.06
CA LEU A 232 2.07 27.44 -21.59
C LEU A 232 0.57 27.33 -21.83
N ALA A 233 0.23 26.31 -22.65
CA ALA A 233 -1.21 26.10 -22.90
C ALA A 233 -1.73 24.93 -22.07
N ASN A 234 -2.69 25.34 -21.18
CA ASN A 234 -3.31 24.29 -20.35
C ASN A 234 -4.40 23.56 -21.15
N GLN A 235 -4.37 22.24 -21.17
CA GLN A 235 -5.26 21.48 -22.07
C GLN A 235 -6.64 21.29 -21.42
N ALA A 236 -6.68 21.61 -20.13
CA ALA A 236 -8.00 21.52 -19.48
C ALA A 236 -8.10 22.60 -18.38
N PRO A 237 -8.29 23.84 -18.79
CA PRO A 237 -8.36 24.91 -17.78
C PRO A 237 -9.54 24.71 -16.83
N LEU A 238 -9.27 25.10 -15.60
CA LEU A 238 -10.36 24.91 -14.60
C LEU A 238 -10.79 26.28 -14.05
N LYS A 239 -12.17 26.27 -13.89
CA LYS A 239 -12.69 27.49 -13.22
C LYS A 239 -12.98 27.19 -11.74
N ARG A 240 -12.64 28.21 -11.05
CA ARG A 240 -12.76 28.01 -9.58
C ARG A 240 -14.23 28.00 -9.15
N LEU A 241 -14.48 26.96 -8.27
CA LEU A 241 -15.86 26.92 -7.74
C LEU A 241 -16.03 27.92 -6.59
N ALA A 242 -17.08 28.78 -6.72
CA ALA A 242 -17.35 29.75 -5.63
C ALA A 242 -18.04 29.06 -4.44
N ILE A 243 -17.42 29.26 -3.22
CA ILE A 243 -18.07 28.71 -2.00
C ILE A 243 -19.04 29.75 -1.43
N LYS A 244 -20.30 29.25 -1.28
CA LYS A 244 -21.35 30.20 -0.83
C LYS A 244 -21.09 30.68 0.59
N ALA A 245 -21.21 32.03 0.67
CA ALA A 245 -21.03 32.63 2.01
C ALA A 245 -22.26 32.36 2.89
N ASP A 246 -22.10 31.94 4.21
CA ASP A 246 -23.17 31.83 5.23
C ASP A 246 -23.81 30.44 5.19
N VAL A 247 -23.17 29.52 4.50
CA VAL A 247 -23.64 28.12 4.54
C VAL A 247 -22.67 27.31 5.40
N ASN A 248 -23.38 26.39 6.28
CA ASN A 248 -22.53 25.48 7.08
C ASN A 248 -22.48 24.09 6.42
N TYR A 249 -21.23 23.79 6.17
CA TYR A 249 -21.08 22.47 5.54
C TYR A 249 -20.71 21.42 6.59
N PRO A 250 -21.46 20.26 6.58
CA PRO A 250 -21.25 19.24 7.63
C PRO A 250 -19.98 18.42 7.36
N GLY A 251 -18.88 18.95 8.09
CA GLY A 251 -17.61 18.20 7.96
C GLY A 251 -16.48 19.11 7.49
N ILE A 252 -15.43 18.36 7.00
CA ILE A 252 -14.25 19.14 6.58
C ILE A 252 -14.22 19.15 5.05
N MET A 253 -13.99 20.35 4.53
CA MET A 253 -14.00 20.49 3.05
C MET A 253 -12.58 20.27 2.50
N THR A 254 -12.51 19.60 1.29
CA THR A 254 -11.21 19.41 0.62
C THR A 254 -11.43 19.32 -0.89
N ARG A 255 -10.23 19.24 -1.66
CA ARG A 255 -10.36 19.09 -3.13
C ARG A 255 -9.69 17.79 -3.59
N PRO A 256 -10.35 17.18 -4.57
CA PRO A 256 -9.68 15.97 -5.11
C PRO A 256 -8.56 16.34 -6.10
N LEU A 257 -7.74 15.27 -6.32
CA LEU A 257 -6.64 15.51 -7.28
C LEU A 257 -7.11 15.20 -8.70
N LYS A 258 -6.63 16.04 -9.57
CA LYS A 258 -6.99 15.83 -10.99
C LYS A 258 -5.72 15.98 -11.85
N SER A 259 -5.61 15.08 -12.85
CA SER A 259 -4.44 15.20 -13.76
C SER A 259 -4.59 16.42 -14.68
N ALA A 260 -3.48 17.24 -14.77
CA ALA A 260 -3.48 18.43 -15.66
C ALA A 260 -2.24 18.38 -16.57
N CYS A 261 -2.51 18.85 -17.85
CA CYS A 261 -1.42 18.79 -18.84
C CYS A 261 -1.22 20.18 -19.46
N TRP A 262 0.12 20.57 -19.54
CA TRP A 262 0.45 21.87 -20.14
C TRP A 262 1.39 21.65 -21.34
N GLU A 263 1.09 22.41 -22.31
CA GLU A 263 2.01 22.36 -23.47
C GLU A 263 2.81 23.66 -23.58
N LEU A 264 4.07 23.42 -23.61
CA LEU A 264 4.94 24.60 -23.75
C LEU A 264 5.07 24.96 -25.24
N MET A 265 4.57 26.20 -25.51
CA MET A 265 4.58 26.63 -26.94
C MET A 265 5.53 27.83 -27.12
N ARG A 266 6.09 27.74 -28.31
CA ARG A 266 6.97 28.87 -28.68
C ARG A 266 6.36 29.62 -29.88
N PRO A 267 6.29 30.92 -29.77
CA PRO A 267 5.74 31.67 -30.93
C PRO A 267 6.77 31.78 -32.07
N ASP A 268 6.50 31.22 -33.27
CA ASP A 268 7.40 31.30 -34.44
C ASP A 268 7.84 32.75 -34.70
N LEU A 269 9.11 32.95 -35.29
CA LEU A 269 9.78 34.22 -35.65
C LEU A 269 8.88 35.12 -36.50
N SER A 270 7.60 34.67 -36.94
CA SER A 270 6.62 35.48 -37.72
C SER A 270 5.40 35.81 -36.87
N GLY A 271 5.41 35.31 -35.46
CA GLY A 271 4.32 35.69 -34.53
C GLY A 271 2.99 35.02 -34.93
N ARG A 272 2.96 34.02 -36.00
CA ARG A 272 1.64 33.62 -36.55
C ARG A 272 1.37 32.15 -36.26
N THR A 273 2.45 31.24 -35.83
CA THR A 273 2.14 29.83 -35.53
C THR A 273 3.05 29.34 -34.39
N ALA A 274 2.42 28.93 -33.18
CA ALA A 274 3.13 28.44 -31.98
C ALA A 274 3.52 26.96 -32.17
N THR A 275 4.87 26.69 -32.10
CA THR A 275 5.32 25.29 -32.19
C THR A 275 5.48 24.68 -30.79
N LYS A 276 4.97 23.45 -30.69
CA LYS A 276 5.02 22.72 -29.41
C LYS A 276 6.47 22.26 -29.12
N GLN A 277 6.89 22.61 -27.83
CA GLN A 277 8.32 22.31 -27.54
C GLN A 277 8.40 21.20 -26.48
N ALA A 278 7.38 21.13 -25.65
CA ALA A 278 7.44 20.12 -24.56
C ALA A 278 6.05 20.01 -23.92
N GLN A 279 5.89 18.78 -23.36
CA GLN A 279 4.62 18.53 -22.64
C GLN A 279 4.91 18.29 -21.15
N ILE A 280 4.08 19.06 -20.34
CA ILE A 280 4.25 18.94 -18.88
C ILE A 280 2.94 18.39 -18.29
N ALA A 281 3.13 17.22 -17.56
CA ALA A 281 1.91 16.67 -16.93
C ALA A 281 2.14 16.45 -15.44
N GLY A 282 1.05 16.79 -14.66
CA GLY A 282 1.15 16.57 -13.20
C GLY A 282 -0.25 16.57 -12.56
N TYR A 283 -0.23 16.14 -11.30
CA TYR A 283 -1.52 16.13 -10.57
C TYR A 283 -1.67 17.42 -9.76
N VAL A 284 -2.90 18.08 -9.96
CA VAL A 284 -3.16 19.32 -9.18
C VAL A 284 -4.56 19.23 -8.55
N PRO A 285 -4.74 19.91 -7.41
CA PRO A 285 -6.08 19.94 -6.83
C PRO A 285 -7.12 20.55 -7.80
N ASP A 286 -8.24 19.86 -7.87
CA ASP A 286 -9.31 20.34 -8.78
C ASP A 286 -10.07 21.51 -8.14
N ILE A 287 -9.74 22.73 -8.66
CA ILE A 287 -10.34 23.92 -7.98
C ILE A 287 -11.78 24.10 -8.45
N SER A 288 -12.26 23.29 -9.33
CA SER A 288 -13.67 23.39 -9.79
C SER A 288 -14.59 22.53 -8.93
N ARG A 289 -13.93 21.81 -7.96
CA ARG A 289 -14.78 20.95 -7.13
C ARG A 289 -14.37 21.06 -5.66
N VAL A 290 -15.43 20.98 -4.82
CA VAL A 290 -15.13 20.91 -3.38
C VAL A 290 -15.92 19.73 -2.78
N VAL A 291 -15.13 18.89 -2.02
CA VAL A 291 -15.80 17.74 -1.38
C VAL A 291 -15.78 17.92 0.14
N THR A 292 -16.96 17.50 0.70
CA THR A 292 -17.02 17.61 2.17
C THR A 292 -16.90 16.21 2.78
N VAL A 293 -15.88 16.13 3.67
CA VAL A 293 -15.73 14.86 4.42
C VAL A 293 -16.52 14.94 5.73
N PRO A 294 -17.57 14.09 5.74
CA PRO A 294 -18.47 14.20 6.90
C PRO A 294 -17.81 13.65 8.19
N ILE A 295 -17.99 14.42 9.29
CA ILE A 295 -17.58 13.95 10.63
C ILE A 295 -18.82 13.99 11.54
N GLU A 296 -19.30 12.67 11.69
CA GLU A 296 -20.60 12.65 12.41
C GLU A 296 -20.50 11.73 13.63
N ARG A 297 -21.44 12.04 14.49
CA ARG A 297 -21.57 11.16 15.67
C ARG A 297 -22.54 10.02 15.35
N LYS A 298 -22.04 8.83 15.96
CA LYS A 298 -23.02 7.73 15.82
C LYS A 298 -23.55 7.33 17.20
N ARG A 299 -24.81 7.06 17.26
CA ARG A 299 -25.48 6.93 18.57
C ARG A 299 -25.23 5.55 19.16
N PHE A 300 -24.92 5.50 20.52
CA PHE A 300 -24.96 4.26 21.34
C PHE A 300 -23.77 3.37 21.01
N ILE A 301 -22.81 3.97 20.26
CA ILE A 301 -21.61 3.15 20.01
C ILE A 301 -20.39 4.08 19.96
N LYS A 302 -19.31 3.40 20.38
CA LYS A 302 -18.04 4.14 20.17
C LYS A 302 -17.73 4.26 18.67
N HIS A 303 -17.60 5.57 18.32
CA HIS A 303 -17.29 5.83 16.89
C HIS A 303 -15.98 6.61 16.78
N THR A 304 -15.05 5.87 16.07
CA THR A 304 -13.79 6.61 15.83
C THR A 304 -13.64 6.91 14.33
N GLY A 305 -13.69 8.25 14.03
CA GLY A 305 -13.37 8.68 12.66
C GLY A 305 -12.00 9.34 12.58
N MET A 306 -11.10 8.72 11.63
CA MET A 306 -9.74 9.30 11.57
C MET A 306 -9.39 9.65 10.12
N PRO A 307 -10.18 10.73 9.58
CA PRO A 307 -9.75 11.06 8.22
C PRO A 307 -8.33 11.64 8.19
N LYS A 308 -7.51 11.02 7.30
CA LYS A 308 -6.11 11.48 7.19
C LYS A 308 -5.94 12.35 5.94
N PHE A 309 -5.31 13.52 6.29
CA PHE A 309 -5.09 14.46 5.16
C PHE A 309 -3.58 14.63 4.94
N SER A 310 -3.28 14.70 3.68
CA SER A 310 -1.90 15.11 3.33
C SER A 310 -1.94 16.34 2.40
N ASN A 311 -1.37 17.47 2.93
CA ASN A 311 -1.39 18.77 2.23
C ASN A 311 -2.82 19.20 1.87
N GLY A 312 -3.73 18.96 2.81
CA GLY A 312 -5.10 19.51 2.65
C GLY A 312 -6.00 18.58 1.84
N MET A 313 -5.30 17.37 1.38
CA MET A 313 -6.11 16.41 0.60
C MET A 313 -6.40 15.16 1.43
N LEU A 314 -7.62 14.66 1.15
CA LEU A 314 -7.99 13.47 1.92
C LEU A 314 -7.28 12.24 1.36
N VAL A 315 -6.48 11.57 2.20
CA VAL A 315 -5.67 10.41 1.73
C VAL A 315 -6.29 9.11 2.27
N GLU A 316 -6.85 9.25 3.41
CA GLU A 316 -7.46 8.04 4.00
C GLU A 316 -8.57 8.46 4.97
N ASN A 317 -9.67 7.70 4.85
CA ASN A 317 -10.77 7.93 5.81
C ASN A 317 -11.13 6.63 6.53
N ALA A 318 -10.47 6.33 7.72
CA ALA A 318 -10.77 5.10 8.50
C ALA A 318 -11.89 5.35 9.50
N ILE A 319 -12.93 4.52 9.27
CA ILE A 319 -14.08 4.66 10.20
C ILE A 319 -14.26 3.33 10.94
N SER A 320 -14.09 3.41 12.22
CA SER A 320 -14.31 2.19 13.02
C SER A 320 -15.57 2.36 13.88
N LYS A 321 -16.41 1.30 13.48
CA LYS A 321 -17.64 1.35 14.27
C LYS A 321 -17.95 -0.05 14.83
N ALA A 322 -18.26 -0.17 16.17
CA ALA A 322 -18.77 -1.45 16.69
C ALA A 322 -20.26 -1.61 16.40
N SER A 323 -20.82 -2.92 16.12
CA SER A 323 -22.23 -3.19 15.75
C SER A 323 -23.21 -2.45 16.66
N GLU A 324 -24.22 -1.63 16.12
CA GLU A 324 -25.28 -0.84 16.79
C GLU A 324 -26.17 -1.73 17.64
N VAL A 325 -26.12 -3.16 17.36
CA VAL A 325 -26.91 -4.17 18.12
C VAL A 325 -26.14 -4.54 19.40
N GLU A 326 -24.88 -4.32 19.51
CA GLU A 326 -24.05 -4.60 20.71
C GLU A 326 -24.07 -3.43 21.69
N GLY A 327 -24.38 -2.13 21.23
CA GLY A 327 -24.54 -0.94 22.11
C GLY A 327 -25.92 -0.91 22.77
N PHE A 328 -27.00 -1.50 22.01
CA PHE A 328 -28.33 -1.64 22.63
C PHE A 328 -28.35 -2.75 23.69
N ILE A 329 -27.39 -3.77 23.59
CA ILE A 329 -27.35 -4.88 24.57
C ILE A 329 -26.48 -4.48 25.76
N SER A 330 -25.76 -3.28 25.74
CA SER A 330 -24.92 -2.87 26.88
C SER A 330 -25.65 -1.83 27.74
N ILE A 331 -26.96 -1.59 27.48
CA ILE A 331 -27.72 -0.85 28.51
C ILE A 331 -27.64 -1.62 29.84
N PRO A 332 -26.88 -1.19 30.84
CA PRO A 332 -26.61 -1.90 32.10
C PRO A 332 -27.81 -2.76 32.53
N VAL A 333 -27.86 -4.00 32.30
CA VAL A 333 -28.68 -5.10 32.84
C VAL A 333 -29.38 -4.65 34.13
N ASN A 334 -29.02 -3.46 34.77
CA ASN A 334 -29.70 -3.03 36.01
C ASN A 334 -30.91 -2.14 35.70
N ILE A 335 -30.98 -1.60 34.42
CA ILE A 335 -32.15 -0.79 34.03
C ILE A 335 -33.19 -1.69 33.37
N LEU A 336 -32.59 -2.79 32.68
CA LEU A 336 -33.48 -3.80 32.08
C LEU A 336 -34.02 -4.76 33.13
N LYS A 337 -33.32 -4.90 34.32
CA LYS A 337 -33.77 -5.71 35.49
C LYS A 337 -34.80 -4.95 36.32
N ALA A 338 -34.95 -3.70 36.21
CA ALA A 338 -35.93 -2.89 36.95
C ALA A 338 -37.22 -2.74 36.13
N ILE A 339 -37.19 -2.99 34.77
CA ILE A 339 -38.38 -2.87 33.88
C ILE A 339 -39.01 -4.26 33.71
N PHE A 340 -38.19 -5.38 34.11
CA PHE A 340 -38.75 -6.73 33.88
C PHE A 340 -38.98 -7.43 35.21
N ALA A 341 -38.93 -6.74 36.37
CA ALA A 341 -39.34 -7.36 37.66
C ALA A 341 -40.85 -7.20 37.86
N ILE A 342 -41.65 -7.73 36.94
CA ILE A 342 -43.04 -8.12 37.24
C ILE A 342 -43.32 -9.47 36.58
N PRO A 343 -43.76 -10.53 37.40
CA PRO A 343 -43.59 -11.69 38.30
C PRO A 343 -43.22 -12.97 37.51
N SER A 344 -41.93 -13.61 37.77
CA SER A 344 -40.96 -14.70 37.97
C SER A 344 -41.64 -16.02 38.34
N GLN A 345 -42.65 -16.47 37.68
CA GLN A 345 -42.97 -17.90 37.97
C GLN A 345 -43.02 -18.68 36.67
N LEU A 346 -42.32 -18.23 35.60
CA LEU A 346 -42.28 -19.11 34.40
C LEU A 346 -40.83 -19.24 33.93
N LEU A 347 -39.75 -18.81 34.71
CA LEU A 347 -38.32 -18.87 34.32
C LEU A 347 -37.59 -19.88 35.22
N HIS A 348 -38.37 -20.61 36.13
CA HIS A 348 -37.63 -21.57 36.98
C HIS A 348 -37.68 -22.97 36.35
N PHE A 349 -38.32 -23.06 35.13
CA PHE A 349 -38.36 -24.41 34.52
C PHE A 349 -37.34 -24.50 33.37
N ARG A 350 -36.74 -23.37 32.92
CA ARG A 350 -35.81 -23.40 31.78
C ARG A 350 -34.36 -23.22 32.26
N ILE A 351 -34.22 -22.85 33.54
CA ILE A 351 -32.85 -22.64 34.07
C ILE A 351 -32.37 -23.95 34.72
N THR A 352 -33.39 -24.81 35.08
CA THR A 352 -32.94 -26.09 35.66
C THR A 352 -32.64 -27.11 34.54
N ARG A 353 -33.14 -26.91 33.34
CA ARG A 353 -32.89 -27.84 32.22
C ARG A 353 -31.64 -27.42 31.43
N ASN A 354 -31.28 -26.18 31.52
CA ASN A 354 -30.05 -25.71 30.83
C ASN A 354 -28.80 -25.97 31.68
N GLN A 355 -29.06 -26.11 32.97
CA GLN A 355 -27.89 -26.42 33.84
C GLN A 355 -27.62 -27.92 33.87
N GLU A 356 -28.69 -28.68 33.49
CA GLU A 356 -28.50 -30.15 33.39
C GLU A 356 -27.94 -30.53 32.02
N LEU A 357 -28.18 -29.70 30.99
CA LEU A 357 -27.61 -29.94 29.64
C LEU A 357 -26.16 -29.46 29.56
N ALA A 358 -25.80 -28.49 30.37
CA ALA A 358 -24.41 -28.00 30.40
C ALA A 358 -23.52 -28.95 31.21
N ALA A 359 -24.20 -29.64 32.15
CA ALA A 359 -23.40 -30.58 32.96
C ALA A 359 -23.18 -31.90 32.17
N VAL A 360 -24.09 -32.22 31.29
CA VAL A 360 -23.93 -33.44 30.48
C VAL A 360 -22.96 -33.15 29.32
N ALA A 361 -22.90 -31.95 28.82
CA ALA A 361 -21.95 -31.56 27.76
C ALA A 361 -20.51 -31.49 28.30
N LYS A 362 -20.45 -31.10 29.52
CA LYS A 362 -19.10 -31.03 30.11
C LYS A 362 -18.60 -32.44 30.46
N SER A 363 -19.51 -33.28 30.75
CA SER A 363 -19.08 -34.65 31.04
C SER A 363 -18.74 -35.40 29.75
N MET A 364 -19.31 -35.10 28.65
CA MET A 364 -18.98 -35.73 27.34
C MET A 364 -17.65 -35.18 26.81
N GLN A 365 -17.42 -33.95 27.08
CA GLN A 365 -16.14 -33.34 26.67
C GLN A 365 -14.97 -33.87 27.52
N ASP A 366 -15.28 -34.12 28.72
CA ASP A 366 -14.18 -34.68 29.56
C ASP A 366 -13.90 -36.13 29.18
N ARG A 367 -14.95 -36.86 28.67
CA ARG A 367 -14.71 -38.25 28.22
C ARG A 367 -13.99 -38.26 26.87
N TYR A 368 -14.29 -37.30 26.11
CA TYR A 368 -13.62 -37.20 24.79
C TYR A 368 -12.16 -36.79 24.96
N ASP A 369 -11.87 -35.88 25.85
CA ASP A 369 -10.47 -35.48 26.11
C ASP A 369 -9.67 -36.61 26.75
N ALA A 370 -10.38 -37.40 27.53
CA ALA A 370 -9.68 -38.55 28.15
C ALA A 370 -9.42 -39.64 27.11
N GLN A 371 -10.29 -39.75 26.08
CA GLN A 371 -10.08 -40.74 25.00
C GLN A 371 -8.97 -40.29 24.05
N VAL A 372 -8.87 -38.97 23.84
CA VAL A 372 -7.81 -38.42 22.97
C VAL A 372 -6.45 -38.52 23.68
N ALA A 373 -6.48 -38.39 24.98
CA ALA A 373 -5.21 -38.52 25.73
C ALA A 373 -4.76 -39.99 25.80
N ALA A 374 -5.77 -40.88 25.84
CA ALA A 374 -5.43 -42.33 25.87
C ALA A 374 -4.94 -42.79 24.49
N LEU A 375 -5.46 -42.18 23.39
CA LEU A 375 -5.03 -42.54 22.02
C LEU A 375 -3.65 -41.94 21.71
N ALA A 376 -3.42 -40.77 22.30
CA ALA A 376 -2.09 -40.13 22.15
C ALA A 376 -1.02 -40.92 22.90
N SER A 377 -1.46 -41.50 24.03
CA SER A 377 -0.46 -42.30 24.79
C SER A 377 -0.23 -43.65 24.09
N GLN A 378 -1.23 -44.19 23.39
CA GLN A 378 -1.07 -45.45 22.61
C GLN A 378 -0.24 -45.21 21.35
N THR A 379 -0.38 -44.00 20.72
CA THR A 379 0.39 -43.64 19.51
C THR A 379 1.86 -43.36 19.88
N MET A 380 1.99 -42.86 21.06
CA MET A 380 3.37 -42.59 21.51
C MET A 380 4.09 -43.90 21.86
N SER A 381 3.32 -44.87 22.42
CA SER A 381 3.94 -46.18 22.72
C SER A 381 4.20 -46.97 21.43
N GLN A 382 3.35 -46.72 20.38
CA GLN A 382 3.55 -47.40 19.08
C GLN A 382 4.72 -46.78 18.30
N SER A 383 4.90 -45.45 18.52
CA SER A 383 6.02 -44.76 17.83
C SER A 383 7.36 -45.09 18.50
N LEU A 384 7.30 -45.41 19.76
CA LEU A 384 8.53 -45.83 20.46
C LEU A 384 8.87 -47.29 20.12
N LEU A 385 7.80 -48.10 19.87
CA LEU A 385 8.05 -49.49 19.45
C LEU A 385 8.58 -49.53 18.01
N LEU A 386 8.13 -48.54 17.20
CA LEU A 386 8.60 -48.48 15.80
C LEU A 386 10.04 -47.95 15.74
N GLU A 387 10.32 -47.12 16.68
CA GLU A 387 11.70 -46.60 16.74
C GLU A 387 12.68 -47.68 17.23
N ASN A 388 12.19 -48.53 18.12
CA ASN A 388 13.04 -49.63 18.58
C ASN A 388 13.16 -50.72 17.51
N ARG A 389 12.13 -50.85 16.65
CA ARG A 389 12.15 -51.84 15.55
C ARG A 389 13.05 -51.35 14.40
N VAL A 390 13.05 -50.00 14.18
CA VAL A 390 13.92 -49.39 13.16
C VAL A 390 15.38 -49.44 13.62
N ALA A 391 15.61 -49.32 14.88
CA ALA A 391 16.99 -49.41 15.42
C ALA A 391 17.48 -50.87 15.39
N ASP A 392 16.59 -51.83 15.56
CA ASP A 392 16.91 -53.26 15.50
C ASP A 392 17.13 -53.72 14.05
N LEU A 393 16.37 -53.07 13.11
CA LEU A 393 16.53 -53.38 11.67
C LEU A 393 17.80 -52.75 11.11
N LYS A 394 18.19 -51.62 11.70
CA LYS A 394 19.47 -50.96 11.34
C LYS A 394 20.66 -51.74 11.91
N ALA A 395 20.44 -52.36 13.04
CA ALA A 395 21.50 -53.19 13.65
C ALA A 395 21.60 -54.55 12.92
N GLN A 396 20.42 -55.04 12.35
CA GLN A 396 20.39 -56.29 11.55
C GLN A 396 20.93 -56.04 10.13
N LEU A 397 20.76 -54.78 9.63
CA LEU A 397 21.33 -54.32 8.34
C LEU A 397 22.83 -54.06 8.46
N ASN A 398 23.33 -53.68 9.58
CA ASN A 398 24.77 -53.45 9.84
C ASN A 398 25.50 -54.78 10.10
N GLN A 399 24.77 -55.87 10.49
CA GLN A 399 25.32 -57.23 10.67
C GLN A 399 25.26 -58.01 9.35
N LEU A 400 24.42 -57.55 8.30
CA LEU A 400 24.34 -58.14 6.94
C LEU A 400 25.23 -57.37 5.97
N SER A 401 25.81 -56.17 6.47
CA SER A 401 26.68 -55.34 5.61
C SER A 401 28.13 -55.44 6.08
N PHE A 402 28.54 -56.64 6.83
CA PHE A 402 29.96 -56.86 7.16
C PHE A 402 30.45 -58.13 6.48
N GLY A 403 29.94 -58.50 5.26
CA GLY A 403 30.59 -59.45 4.33
C GLY A 403 30.37 -59.01 2.88
N ALA A 404 30.38 -57.70 2.65
CA ALA A 404 30.59 -57.36 1.21
C ALA A 404 31.12 -55.93 1.12
N ALA A 405 32.11 -55.60 1.93
CA ALA A 405 32.73 -54.29 1.57
C ALA A 405 34.23 -54.50 1.36
N GLN A 406 34.64 -55.30 0.33
CA GLN A 406 35.89 -54.99 -0.39
C GLN A 406 35.62 -54.92 -1.90
N GLN A 407 35.18 -53.76 -2.33
CA GLN A 407 35.60 -53.23 -3.65
C GLN A 407 34.61 -52.14 -4.10
N LEU A 408 34.86 -50.88 -3.67
CA LEU A 408 34.80 -49.83 -4.73
C LEU A 408 34.98 -48.46 -4.09
N ALA A 409 36.22 -47.84 -3.91
CA ALA A 409 36.70 -46.49 -4.31
C ALA A 409 35.98 -45.99 -5.56
N PRO A 410 35.82 -44.56 -5.55
CA PRO A 410 34.86 -43.54 -5.96
C PRO A 410 34.67 -43.50 -7.49
N ASN A 411 33.67 -44.30 -7.94
CA ASN A 411 33.39 -44.24 -9.39
C ASN A 411 32.34 -43.17 -9.69
N ALA A 412 32.70 -41.91 -10.18
CA ALA A 412 32.50 -41.35 -11.54
C ALA A 412 31.33 -40.36 -11.55
N GLN A 413 31.46 -39.08 -11.03
CA GLN A 413 30.85 -37.91 -11.69
C GLN A 413 30.24 -38.27 -13.04
N THR A 414 29.10 -38.98 -12.99
CA THR A 414 28.29 -39.06 -14.22
C THR A 414 27.75 -37.67 -14.59
N ASP A 415 28.46 -36.91 -15.34
CA ASP A 415 28.01 -35.92 -16.33
C ASP A 415 26.50 -35.97 -16.56
N ASP A 416 25.55 -36.13 -15.45
CA ASP A 416 24.10 -36.14 -15.78
C ASP A 416 23.59 -34.70 -15.99
N LEU A 417 23.57 -34.28 -17.19
CA LEU A 417 22.93 -33.01 -17.59
C LEU A 417 21.66 -32.74 -16.76
N PRO A 418 21.55 -31.54 -16.15
CA PRO A 418 20.34 -31.18 -15.41
C PRO A 418 19.06 -31.47 -16.21
N LYS A 419 17.94 -31.96 -15.42
CA LYS A 419 16.68 -32.32 -16.11
C LYS A 419 15.80 -31.08 -16.30
N LEU A 420 15.15 -31.17 -17.53
CA LEU A 420 14.21 -30.07 -17.85
C LEU A 420 12.77 -30.62 -17.79
N GLY A 421 11.91 -29.85 -17.07
CA GLY A 421 10.61 -30.54 -16.84
C GLY A 421 9.44 -29.55 -17.02
N LYS A 422 9.82 -28.48 -17.86
CA LYS A 422 8.71 -27.53 -18.10
C LYS A 422 8.03 -27.89 -19.43
N LEU A 423 6.66 -27.96 -19.36
CA LEU A 423 5.93 -28.25 -20.61
C LEU A 423 5.69 -26.96 -21.39
N ALA A 424 5.38 -27.11 -22.69
CA ALA A 424 5.17 -25.91 -23.53
C ALA A 424 4.04 -25.03 -22.98
N ALA A 425 4.30 -23.74 -23.14
CA ALA A 425 3.28 -22.79 -22.62
C ALA A 425 2.01 -22.87 -23.49
N ASN A 426 0.90 -22.95 -22.79
CA ASN A 426 -0.38 -22.82 -23.53
C ASN A 426 -0.73 -21.34 -23.78
N LYS A 427 -0.39 -20.86 -24.97
CA LYS A 427 -0.41 -19.41 -25.23
C LYS A 427 -1.86 -18.89 -25.27
N GLU A 428 -2.72 -19.79 -25.71
CA GLU A 428 -4.13 -19.33 -25.77
C GLU A 428 -4.71 -19.17 -24.36
N ARG A 429 -4.40 -20.07 -23.58
CA ARG A 429 -4.92 -19.96 -22.20
C ARG A 429 -4.32 -18.74 -21.49
N ILE A 430 -3.08 -18.53 -21.66
CA ILE A 430 -2.43 -17.38 -21.00
C ILE A 430 -3.03 -16.07 -21.54
N ARG A 431 -3.25 -16.07 -22.84
CA ARG A 431 -3.87 -14.86 -23.42
C ARG A 431 -5.29 -14.64 -22.86
N ASP A 432 -6.05 -15.77 -22.80
CA ASP A 432 -7.42 -15.65 -22.24
C ASP A 432 -7.39 -15.18 -20.78
N LEU A 433 -6.46 -15.74 -20.08
CA LEU A 433 -6.36 -15.32 -18.67
C LEU A 433 -6.01 -13.83 -18.55
N ARG A 434 -5.13 -13.38 -19.37
CA ARG A 434 -4.76 -11.95 -19.28
C ARG A 434 -5.96 -11.06 -19.61
N THR A 435 -6.67 -11.54 -20.65
CA THR A 435 -7.85 -10.74 -21.04
C THR A 435 -8.88 -10.73 -19.90
N LYS A 436 -9.08 -11.93 -19.40
CA LYS A 436 -10.04 -12.02 -18.28
C LYS A 436 -9.61 -11.13 -17.10
N LEU A 437 -8.36 -11.17 -16.72
CA LEU A 437 -7.89 -10.39 -15.55
C LEU A 437 -7.91 -8.88 -15.85
N ARG A 438 -7.74 -8.53 -17.14
CA ARG A 438 -7.82 -7.09 -17.51
C ARG A 438 -9.26 -6.58 -17.40
N LYS A 439 -10.15 -7.48 -17.86
CA LYS A 439 -11.57 -7.07 -17.80
C LYS A 439 -12.07 -6.99 -16.35
N GLU A 440 -11.76 -7.97 -15.57
CA GLU A 440 -12.22 -7.99 -14.16
C GLU A 440 -11.63 -6.82 -13.37
N ARG A 441 -10.56 -6.22 -13.91
CA ARG A 441 -9.86 -5.29 -12.96
C ARG A 441 -9.95 -3.86 -13.48
N ARG A 442 -10.53 -3.61 -14.82
CA ARG A 442 -10.99 -2.31 -15.35
C ARG A 442 -12.23 -1.83 -14.61
N THR A 443 -12.82 -2.67 -13.78
CA THR A 443 -14.04 -2.26 -13.04
C THR A 443 -13.69 -1.90 -11.59
N SER A 444 -12.33 -1.99 -11.13
CA SER A 444 -11.92 -1.65 -9.74
C SER A 444 -10.89 -0.52 -9.77
N LEU A 445 -11.18 0.80 -10.15
CA LEU A 445 -10.52 2.12 -10.22
C LEU A 445 -9.72 2.41 -8.94
N ALA A 446 -8.33 2.23 -9.02
CA ALA A 446 -7.20 3.13 -8.65
C ALA A 446 -5.90 2.31 -8.65
N ALA A 447 -5.34 1.84 -9.87
CA ALA A 447 -4.01 1.17 -9.91
C ALA A 447 -2.90 2.14 -9.46
N SER A 448 -2.53 2.16 -8.17
CA SER A 448 -1.27 2.80 -7.74
C SER A 448 -0.12 2.47 -8.71
N GLN A 449 0.30 3.54 -9.48
CA GLN A 449 1.42 3.38 -10.45
C GLN A 449 2.72 3.02 -9.74
N LEU A 450 3.26 1.74 -10.26
CA LEU A 450 4.57 1.34 -9.72
C LEU A 450 5.63 2.41 -10.07
N THR A 451 6.26 2.99 -9.06
CA THR A 451 7.33 4.00 -9.32
C THR A 451 8.42 3.39 -10.20
N PRO A 452 9.24 4.35 -10.89
CA PRO A 452 10.31 3.85 -11.76
C PRO A 452 11.33 3.01 -10.98
N LEU A 453 11.90 2.02 -11.74
CA LEU A 453 12.87 1.08 -11.14
C LEU A 453 14.10 1.84 -10.61
N LYS A 454 14.55 1.50 -9.36
CA LYS A 454 15.80 2.09 -8.82
C LYS A 454 16.97 1.14 -9.06
N GLY A 455 18.00 1.46 -9.89
CA GLY A 455 19.30 0.80 -10.12
C GLY A 455 19.17 -0.73 -10.18
N PRO A 456 20.23 -1.48 -10.43
CA PRO A 456 20.23 -2.95 -10.46
C PRO A 456 19.86 -3.55 -9.10
N VAL A 457 19.19 -4.68 -9.24
CA VAL A 457 18.76 -5.37 -7.99
C VAL A 457 19.32 -6.80 -8.02
N ASP A 458 19.82 -7.14 -6.74
CA ASP A 458 20.28 -8.54 -6.58
C ASP A 458 19.81 -9.08 -5.22
N TRP A 459 18.72 -9.93 -5.38
CA TRP A 459 18.17 -10.44 -4.09
C TRP A 459 18.90 -11.71 -3.67
N SER A 460 19.67 -12.23 -4.48
CA SER A 460 20.37 -13.48 -4.11
C SER A 460 21.42 -13.24 -3.04
N ASN A 461 21.89 -12.00 -2.88
CA ASN A 461 22.95 -11.73 -1.89
C ASN A 461 22.41 -11.78 -0.45
N ASN A 462 21.11 -11.84 -0.38
CA ASN A 462 20.52 -11.84 0.98
C ASN A 462 20.47 -13.27 1.54
N PHE A 463 20.59 -14.23 0.74
CA PHE A 463 20.61 -15.61 1.24
C PHE A 463 22.06 -16.09 1.38
N LYS A 464 22.39 -16.46 2.60
CA LYS A 464 23.83 -16.70 2.88
C LYS A 464 24.12 -18.20 2.88
N ASP A 465 23.11 -19.00 2.63
CA ASP A 465 23.37 -20.44 2.56
C ASP A 465 23.41 -20.89 1.08
N SER A 466 23.40 -22.27 0.93
CA SER A 466 23.52 -22.76 -0.45
C SER A 466 22.12 -23.07 -1.01
N TRP A 467 22.07 -22.72 -2.32
CA TRP A 467 20.80 -23.03 -3.00
C TRP A 467 20.68 -24.54 -3.24
N ARG A 468 19.40 -24.92 -3.04
CA ARG A 468 19.18 -26.36 -3.24
C ARG A 468 18.60 -26.60 -4.64
N GLU A 469 18.91 -27.78 -5.10
CA GLU A 469 18.47 -28.06 -6.49
C GLU A 469 17.11 -28.76 -6.46
N PHE A 470 16.62 -29.23 -5.29
CA PHE A 470 15.27 -29.74 -5.03
C PHE A 470 14.96 -30.90 -5.97
N ARG A 471 15.95 -31.79 -6.12
CA ARG A 471 15.95 -33.07 -6.84
C ARG A 471 15.77 -32.86 -8.36
N ASN A 472 16.05 -31.70 -8.71
CA ASN A 472 15.87 -31.38 -10.14
C ASN A 472 17.02 -31.97 -10.97
N LEU A 473 17.95 -32.54 -10.31
CA LEU A 473 18.99 -33.25 -11.11
C LEU A 473 18.56 -34.68 -11.38
N GLU A 474 17.57 -35.07 -10.57
CA GLU A 474 17.15 -36.48 -10.74
C GLU A 474 15.74 -36.54 -11.35
N LEU A 475 14.96 -35.49 -11.04
CA LEU A 475 13.56 -35.49 -11.54
C LEU A 475 13.29 -34.19 -12.29
N ASN A 476 12.17 -34.20 -13.11
CA ASN A 476 11.80 -32.99 -13.87
C ASN A 476 11.01 -32.00 -13.00
N THR A 477 11.71 -31.54 -11.89
CA THR A 477 10.92 -30.75 -10.92
C THR A 477 11.26 -29.26 -11.09
N CYS A 478 11.78 -28.86 -12.19
CA CYS A 478 12.28 -27.47 -12.34
C CYS A 478 11.16 -26.46 -12.06
N VAL A 479 9.87 -26.79 -12.26
CA VAL A 479 8.79 -25.79 -12.04
C VAL A 479 8.57 -25.59 -10.54
N PRO A 480 8.33 -26.56 -9.74
CA PRO A 480 8.17 -26.32 -8.31
C PRO A 480 9.48 -25.89 -7.64
N ALA A 481 10.62 -26.30 -8.21
CA ALA A 481 11.92 -25.85 -7.64
C ALA A 481 12.08 -24.33 -7.82
N ALA A 482 11.68 -23.83 -9.02
CA ALA A 482 11.76 -22.37 -9.22
C ALA A 482 10.92 -21.62 -8.18
N ALA A 483 9.77 -22.13 -7.88
CA ALA A 483 8.93 -21.48 -6.84
C ALA A 483 9.62 -21.52 -5.47
N ALA A 484 10.22 -22.65 -5.16
CA ALA A 484 10.94 -22.75 -3.86
C ALA A 484 12.07 -21.71 -3.78
N HIS A 485 12.74 -21.49 -4.91
CA HIS A 485 13.82 -20.49 -4.90
C HIS A 485 13.26 -19.08 -4.69
N LEU A 486 12.07 -18.80 -5.20
CA LEU A 486 11.46 -17.47 -4.92
C LEU A 486 11.11 -17.34 -3.43
N ILE A 487 10.58 -18.44 -2.85
CA ILE A 487 10.20 -18.37 -1.41
C ILE A 487 11.45 -18.09 -0.57
N ILE A 488 12.53 -18.80 -0.92
CA ILE A 488 13.78 -18.61 -0.13
C ILE A 488 14.28 -17.16 -0.32
N SER A 489 14.19 -16.74 -1.57
CA SER A 489 14.67 -15.36 -1.83
C SER A 489 13.80 -14.34 -1.08
N TRP A 490 12.51 -14.53 -1.08
CA TRP A 490 11.62 -13.57 -0.39
C TRP A 490 11.90 -13.56 1.11
N CYS A 491 12.04 -14.74 1.69
CA CYS A 491 12.25 -14.80 3.15
C CYS A 491 13.57 -14.10 3.52
N SER A 492 14.53 -14.32 2.64
CA SER A 492 15.84 -13.72 2.99
C SER A 492 15.82 -12.21 2.78
N ALA A 493 15.15 -11.75 1.80
CA ALA A 493 15.17 -10.30 1.47
C ALA A 493 14.30 -9.51 2.46
N SER A 494 13.23 -10.06 2.92
CA SER A 494 12.29 -9.30 3.79
C SER A 494 12.57 -9.58 5.26
N LYS A 495 13.59 -10.43 5.50
CA LYS A 495 13.97 -10.82 6.87
C LYS A 495 12.82 -11.52 7.59
N ALA A 496 11.89 -12.16 6.86
CA ALA A 496 10.90 -13.08 7.45
C ALA A 496 11.56 -14.38 7.90
N PRO A 497 10.87 -15.08 8.85
CA PRO A 497 11.47 -16.38 9.20
C PRO A 497 11.74 -17.24 7.96
N LEU A 498 13.02 -17.61 7.92
CA LEU A 498 13.47 -18.37 6.73
C LEU A 498 12.71 -19.71 6.65
N THR A 499 12.00 -19.83 5.47
CA THR A 499 11.32 -21.09 5.16
C THR A 499 11.94 -21.70 3.89
N ILE A 500 12.42 -22.95 4.15
CA ILE A 500 13.01 -23.66 2.98
C ILE A 500 12.17 -24.92 2.72
N PRO A 501 11.44 -24.87 1.59
CA PRO A 501 10.70 -26.10 1.27
C PRO A 501 11.62 -27.32 1.14
N THR A 502 11.05 -28.46 1.68
CA THR A 502 11.88 -29.69 1.64
C THR A 502 11.74 -30.38 0.27
N ASP A 503 12.63 -31.32 -0.01
CA ASP A 503 12.52 -32.12 -1.27
C ASP A 503 11.18 -32.86 -1.33
N VAL A 504 10.77 -33.25 -0.18
CA VAL A 504 9.50 -34.00 -0.15
C VAL A 504 8.34 -33.08 -0.56
N ASP A 505 8.40 -31.88 -0.08
CA ASP A 505 7.32 -30.93 -0.45
C ASP A 505 7.34 -30.66 -1.97
N ILE A 506 8.55 -30.55 -2.49
CA ILE A 506 8.67 -30.22 -3.93
C ILE A 506 8.21 -31.42 -4.76
N VAL A 507 8.56 -32.57 -4.37
CA VAL A 507 8.19 -33.76 -5.17
C VAL A 507 6.67 -33.99 -5.07
N LYS A 508 6.16 -33.70 -3.94
CA LYS A 508 4.69 -33.86 -3.82
C LYS A 508 3.95 -32.88 -4.75
N ALA A 509 4.39 -31.64 -4.71
CA ALA A 509 3.72 -30.69 -5.63
C ALA A 509 3.90 -31.12 -7.09
N PHE A 510 5.07 -31.61 -7.36
CA PHE A 510 5.34 -32.10 -8.72
C PHE A 510 4.40 -33.27 -9.06
N GLU A 511 4.24 -34.22 -8.22
CA GLU A 511 3.35 -35.37 -8.49
C GLU A 511 1.91 -34.93 -8.72
N ILE A 512 1.55 -33.91 -7.99
CA ILE A 512 0.13 -33.47 -8.12
C ILE A 512 -0.06 -32.75 -9.47
N VAL A 513 0.89 -31.92 -9.75
CA VAL A 513 0.65 -31.09 -10.95
C VAL A 513 0.93 -31.94 -12.19
N ALA A 514 1.85 -32.87 -12.06
CA ALA A 514 2.17 -33.71 -13.25
C ALA A 514 1.26 -34.93 -13.28
N ASP A 515 0.28 -34.96 -12.31
CA ASP A 515 -0.70 -36.05 -12.21
C ASP A 515 0.00 -37.42 -12.12
N LEU A 516 0.96 -37.48 -11.16
CA LEU A 516 1.66 -38.76 -10.89
C LEU A 516 1.27 -39.30 -9.51
N GLN A 517 1.21 -40.63 -9.48
CA GLN A 517 0.99 -41.26 -8.15
C GLN A 517 2.30 -41.33 -7.36
N ASP A 518 3.42 -41.64 -8.17
CA ASP A 518 4.74 -41.68 -7.51
C ASP A 518 5.82 -41.29 -8.53
N ALA A 519 6.56 -40.19 -8.24
CA ALA A 519 7.52 -39.62 -9.21
C ALA A 519 8.79 -40.48 -9.27
N ASN A 520 8.92 -41.34 -8.28
CA ASN A 520 10.14 -42.18 -8.32
C ASN A 520 9.95 -43.39 -9.23
N THR A 521 8.68 -43.67 -9.48
CA THR A 521 8.50 -44.91 -10.26
C THR A 521 7.86 -44.58 -11.61
N GLU A 522 7.38 -43.36 -11.71
CA GLU A 522 6.71 -43.01 -12.98
C GLU A 522 7.50 -41.93 -13.71
N THR A 523 7.44 -42.07 -15.13
CA THR A 523 8.15 -41.04 -15.94
C THR A 523 7.18 -39.93 -16.32
N SER A 524 7.65 -38.68 -16.19
CA SER A 524 6.81 -37.51 -16.58
C SER A 524 7.62 -36.59 -17.49
N GLU A 525 6.78 -35.95 -18.30
CA GLU A 525 7.43 -34.98 -19.22
C GLU A 525 7.58 -33.61 -18.56
N GLY A 526 7.03 -33.54 -17.27
CA GLY A 526 7.26 -32.27 -16.52
C GLY A 526 5.92 -31.63 -16.15
N CYS A 527 5.96 -30.27 -15.88
CA CYS A 527 4.78 -29.60 -15.30
C CYS A 527 4.43 -28.39 -16.19
N ASP A 528 3.07 -28.30 -16.27
CA ASP A 528 2.55 -27.04 -16.86
C ASP A 528 2.60 -25.91 -15.82
N MET A 529 3.29 -24.76 -16.17
CA MET A 529 3.55 -23.71 -15.16
C MET A 529 2.24 -23.05 -14.72
N TYR A 530 1.29 -22.89 -15.68
CA TYR A 530 0.00 -22.30 -15.26
C TYR A 530 -0.71 -23.19 -14.23
N LYS A 531 -0.79 -24.52 -14.52
CA LYS A 531 -1.44 -25.41 -13.53
C LYS A 531 -0.72 -25.36 -12.17
N PHE A 532 0.58 -25.23 -12.37
CA PHE A 532 1.30 -25.18 -11.08
C PHE A 532 0.98 -23.88 -10.34
N MET A 533 0.98 -22.73 -11.11
CA MET A 533 0.68 -21.46 -10.40
C MET A 533 -0.68 -21.53 -9.73
N GLU A 534 -1.65 -22.28 -10.33
CA GLU A 534 -2.97 -22.44 -9.68
C GLU A 534 -2.86 -23.28 -8.41
N HIS A 535 -2.07 -24.32 -8.60
CA HIS A 535 -1.88 -25.16 -7.41
C HIS A 535 -1.16 -24.40 -6.29
N TRP A 536 -0.14 -23.67 -6.63
CA TRP A 536 0.60 -22.89 -5.61
C TRP A 536 -0.32 -21.87 -4.93
N ASN A 537 -1.17 -21.22 -5.68
CA ASN A 537 -2.09 -20.21 -5.12
C ASN A 537 -3.18 -20.86 -4.27
N GLU A 538 -3.70 -22.14 -4.57
CA GLU A 538 -4.89 -22.70 -3.88
C GLU A 538 -4.46 -23.66 -2.77
N VAL A 539 -3.40 -24.39 -3.12
CA VAL A 539 -3.04 -25.45 -2.16
C VAL A 539 -1.75 -25.06 -1.43
N GLY A 540 -0.80 -24.48 -2.15
CA GLY A 540 0.47 -24.04 -1.53
C GLY A 540 1.61 -24.99 -1.89
N LEU A 541 2.82 -24.62 -1.55
CA LEU A 541 4.04 -25.42 -1.67
C LEU A 541 4.76 -25.50 -0.33
N GLY A 542 4.61 -26.79 0.24
CA GLY A 542 5.25 -26.95 1.59
C GLY A 542 4.55 -26.09 2.63
N GLY A 543 3.21 -25.86 2.38
CA GLY A 543 2.40 -25.10 3.37
C GLY A 543 2.45 -23.59 3.09
N GLN A 544 3.22 -23.28 2.00
CA GLN A 544 3.34 -21.83 1.71
C GLN A 544 2.51 -21.49 0.46
N ARG A 545 1.58 -20.46 0.70
CA ARG A 545 0.69 -20.09 -0.43
C ARG A 545 1.00 -18.68 -0.90
N ILE A 546 0.76 -18.53 -2.28
CA ILE A 546 0.84 -17.13 -2.76
C ILE A 546 -0.56 -16.51 -2.78
N SER A 547 -0.52 -15.19 -2.67
CA SER A 547 -1.83 -14.48 -2.60
C SER A 547 -2.45 -14.35 -4.00
N SER A 548 -1.60 -14.11 -4.92
CA SER A 548 -2.09 -13.95 -6.30
C SER A 548 -0.92 -14.11 -7.28
N PHE A 549 -1.36 -14.30 -8.56
CA PHE A 549 -0.31 -14.36 -9.59
C PHE A 549 -0.88 -13.88 -10.92
N VAL A 550 0.07 -13.34 -11.75
CA VAL A 550 -0.38 -12.84 -13.06
C VAL A 550 0.69 -13.21 -14.10
N PRO A 551 0.18 -13.51 -15.31
CA PRO A 551 1.17 -13.67 -16.39
C PRO A 551 1.56 -12.32 -17.02
N ILE A 552 2.90 -12.14 -17.29
CA ILE A 552 3.31 -10.90 -17.98
C ILE A 552 3.82 -11.29 -19.38
N GLU A 553 3.75 -10.19 -20.17
CA GLU A 553 4.18 -10.45 -21.56
C GLU A 553 5.61 -11.01 -21.61
N GLU A 554 5.76 -12.11 -22.46
CA GLU A 554 7.09 -12.78 -22.51
C GLU A 554 8.05 -11.94 -23.36
N LYS A 555 9.26 -12.00 -23.09
CA LYS A 555 10.36 -11.40 -23.88
C LYS A 555 10.40 -9.88 -23.67
N LYS A 556 9.63 -9.41 -22.64
CA LYS A 556 9.67 -7.96 -22.35
C LYS A 556 10.57 -7.70 -21.13
N ILE A 557 11.70 -7.07 -21.41
CA ILE A 557 12.75 -6.94 -20.38
C ILE A 557 12.28 -5.99 -19.28
N ASP A 558 11.58 -4.97 -19.72
CA ASP A 558 11.16 -3.97 -18.71
C ASP A 558 10.16 -4.59 -17.72
N LEU A 559 9.32 -5.45 -18.29
CA LEU A 559 8.34 -6.05 -17.37
C LEU A 559 9.01 -7.05 -16.40
N LEU A 560 9.95 -7.79 -16.92
CA LEU A 560 10.65 -8.74 -16.03
C LEU A 560 11.41 -7.98 -14.92
N LYS A 561 12.07 -6.85 -15.27
CA LYS A 561 12.77 -6.06 -14.23
C LYS A 561 11.78 -5.51 -13.19
N ARG A 562 10.65 -5.15 -13.68
CA ARG A 562 9.66 -4.63 -12.72
C ARG A 562 9.16 -5.76 -11.80
N ALA A 563 9.01 -6.93 -12.42
CA ALA A 563 8.56 -8.06 -11.59
C ALA A 563 9.59 -8.37 -10.49
N VAL A 564 10.82 -8.28 -10.88
CA VAL A 564 11.86 -8.59 -9.87
C VAL A 564 11.90 -7.48 -8.82
N TYR A 565 11.81 -6.32 -9.25
CA TYR A 565 11.99 -5.19 -8.30
C TYR A 565 10.79 -5.11 -7.33
N TRP A 566 9.58 -5.22 -7.85
CA TRP A 566 8.44 -4.89 -6.95
C TRP A 566 7.89 -6.16 -6.30
N PHE A 567 8.22 -7.30 -6.99
CA PHE A 567 7.51 -8.48 -6.41
C PHE A 567 8.54 -9.55 -6.02
N GLY A 568 9.80 -9.11 -6.07
CA GLY A 568 10.80 -9.97 -5.42
C GLY A 568 11.28 -11.09 -6.36
N GLY A 569 10.68 -11.12 -7.57
CA GLY A 569 11.20 -12.11 -8.55
C GLY A 569 10.07 -12.54 -9.50
N CYS A 570 10.51 -13.37 -10.50
CA CYS A 570 9.58 -13.85 -11.53
C CYS A 570 9.97 -15.29 -11.93
N MET A 571 8.88 -16.05 -11.99
CA MET A 571 9.14 -17.38 -12.57
C MET A 571 9.03 -17.33 -14.11
N ILE A 572 10.12 -17.87 -14.79
CA ILE A 572 10.04 -17.75 -16.26
C ILE A 572 10.25 -19.15 -16.86
N GLY A 573 9.63 -19.31 -18.01
CA GLY A 573 9.85 -20.54 -18.79
C GLY A 573 10.73 -20.27 -20.02
N LEU A 574 11.67 -21.22 -20.23
CA LEU A 574 12.62 -21.01 -21.34
C LEU A 574 12.67 -22.28 -22.20
N ASN A 575 12.74 -21.97 -23.44
CA ASN A 575 13.17 -23.07 -24.33
C ASN A 575 14.69 -23.13 -24.44
N MET A 576 15.29 -24.22 -23.80
CA MET A 576 16.75 -24.21 -23.58
C MET A 576 17.45 -24.85 -24.80
N PRO A 577 18.41 -24.06 -25.28
CA PRO A 577 19.21 -24.66 -26.36
C PRO A 577 20.35 -25.53 -25.80
N VAL A 578 20.76 -26.47 -26.63
CA VAL A 578 21.81 -27.42 -26.17
C VAL A 578 23.11 -26.65 -25.94
N SER A 579 23.30 -25.44 -26.46
CA SER A 579 24.56 -24.69 -26.36
C SER A 579 24.84 -24.22 -24.93
N VAL A 580 23.81 -24.29 -24.06
CA VAL A 580 24.07 -23.66 -22.74
C VAL A 580 24.04 -24.75 -21.67
N GLN A 581 24.05 -26.07 -21.94
CA GLN A 581 23.87 -27.19 -20.99
C GLN A 581 25.00 -27.22 -19.96
N ASN A 582 26.10 -26.58 -20.26
CA ASN A 582 27.20 -26.68 -19.28
C ASN A 582 27.79 -25.30 -19.00
N GLU A 583 26.90 -24.33 -19.18
CA GLU A 583 27.47 -22.98 -18.98
C GLU A 583 26.88 -22.35 -17.72
N ASP A 584 27.61 -21.55 -17.13
CA ASP A 584 27.13 -20.84 -15.92
C ASP A 584 26.63 -19.42 -16.28
N ARG A 585 26.78 -19.20 -17.59
CA ARG A 585 26.18 -17.97 -18.15
C ARG A 585 25.42 -18.30 -19.43
N TRP A 586 24.18 -17.89 -19.31
CA TRP A 586 23.35 -18.17 -20.50
C TRP A 586 23.33 -16.96 -21.44
N GLU A 587 24.08 -17.11 -22.57
CA GLU A 587 24.17 -16.02 -23.57
C GLU A 587 24.12 -16.61 -24.98
N ILE A 588 23.66 -15.69 -25.83
CA ILE A 588 23.73 -16.13 -27.24
C ILE A 588 25.11 -15.77 -27.80
N LYS A 589 25.91 -16.75 -28.16
CA LYS A 589 27.29 -16.50 -28.66
C LYS A 589 27.25 -15.97 -30.10
N VAL A 590 28.23 -14.97 -30.42
CA VAL A 590 28.34 -14.30 -31.73
C VAL A 590 28.46 -15.36 -32.84
N GLY A 591 27.39 -15.41 -33.76
CA GLY A 591 27.41 -16.35 -34.92
C GLY A 591 26.34 -17.44 -34.75
N ASP A 592 25.77 -17.53 -33.46
CA ASP A 592 24.68 -18.50 -33.24
C ASP A 592 23.33 -17.95 -33.74
N GLN A 593 22.76 -18.65 -34.79
CA GLN A 593 21.38 -18.24 -35.16
C GLN A 593 20.36 -18.98 -34.29
N PRO A 594 19.55 -18.31 -33.49
CA PRO A 594 18.59 -18.86 -32.51
C PRO A 594 17.69 -19.95 -33.13
N ASP A 595 17.47 -19.96 -34.49
CA ASP A 595 16.56 -20.96 -35.11
C ASP A 595 17.34 -22.22 -35.51
N GLU A 596 18.73 -22.11 -35.41
CA GLU A 596 19.53 -23.28 -35.80
C GLU A 596 20.01 -24.07 -34.58
N LEU A 597 19.60 -23.60 -33.30
CA LEU A 597 20.11 -24.31 -32.10
C LEU A 597 19.12 -25.42 -31.71
N GLU A 598 19.62 -26.66 -31.74
CA GLU A 598 18.80 -27.80 -31.27
C GLU A 598 18.26 -27.56 -29.86
N ALA A 599 16.91 -27.85 -29.75
CA ALA A 599 16.20 -27.58 -28.48
C ALA A 599 16.47 -28.72 -27.47
N TRP A 600 17.16 -28.38 -26.29
CA TRP A 600 17.36 -29.29 -25.13
C TRP A 600 16.05 -29.59 -24.43
N GLY A 601 15.13 -28.63 -24.32
CA GLY A 601 13.83 -28.85 -23.66
C GLY A 601 13.37 -27.59 -22.92
N GLY A 602 12.14 -27.75 -22.28
CA GLY A 602 11.59 -26.61 -21.50
C GLY A 602 12.10 -26.60 -20.05
N HIS A 603 12.46 -25.30 -19.61
CA HIS A 603 13.02 -25.18 -18.24
C HIS A 603 12.42 -23.94 -17.56
N ALA A 604 11.99 -24.25 -16.28
CA ALA A 604 11.50 -23.11 -15.48
C ALA A 604 12.54 -22.69 -14.43
N VAL A 605 12.67 -21.35 -14.34
CA VAL A 605 13.70 -20.88 -13.37
C VAL A 605 13.13 -19.65 -12.64
N ALA A 606 13.86 -19.31 -11.53
CA ALA A 606 13.48 -18.07 -10.78
C ALA A 606 14.48 -16.94 -11.12
N VAL A 607 13.89 -15.87 -11.55
CA VAL A 607 14.74 -14.67 -11.74
C VAL A 607 14.59 -13.73 -10.52
N ILE A 608 15.77 -13.45 -9.90
CA ILE A 608 15.58 -12.74 -8.60
C ILE A 608 16.49 -11.51 -8.58
N GLY A 609 17.04 -11.21 -9.73
CA GLY A 609 17.87 -9.98 -9.78
C GLY A 609 18.12 -9.57 -11.24
N TYR A 610 18.58 -8.29 -11.34
CA TYR A 610 18.94 -7.84 -12.69
C TYR A 610 19.97 -6.72 -12.61
N SER A 611 20.70 -6.59 -13.74
CA SER A 611 21.53 -5.40 -14.04
C SER A 611 21.12 -4.83 -15.40
N GLU A 612 22.06 -3.99 -15.88
CA GLU A 612 21.71 -3.36 -17.17
C GLU A 612 21.72 -4.41 -18.30
N THR A 613 22.50 -5.46 -18.14
CA THR A 613 22.66 -6.32 -19.35
C THR A 613 22.29 -7.77 -18.99
N HIS A 614 22.11 -8.10 -17.70
CA HIS A 614 21.84 -9.53 -17.41
C HIS A 614 20.81 -9.65 -16.28
N PHE A 615 20.25 -10.89 -16.28
CA PHE A 615 19.42 -11.27 -15.12
C PHE A 615 20.14 -12.30 -14.24
N ILE A 616 19.85 -12.20 -12.89
CA ILE A 616 20.34 -13.25 -11.97
C ILE A 616 19.26 -14.33 -11.80
N VAL A 617 19.68 -15.57 -12.12
CA VAL A 617 18.72 -16.69 -12.13
C VAL A 617 19.20 -17.78 -11.17
N ILE A 618 18.19 -18.29 -10.45
CA ILE A 618 18.57 -19.45 -9.62
C ILE A 618 18.04 -20.72 -10.30
N SER A 619 18.96 -21.61 -10.52
CA SER A 619 18.56 -22.91 -11.09
C SER A 619 19.60 -23.97 -10.73
N TRP A 620 19.06 -25.12 -10.51
CA TRP A 620 19.91 -26.30 -10.19
C TRP A 620 20.76 -26.03 -8.95
N GLY A 621 20.17 -25.27 -8.14
CA GLY A 621 20.84 -25.09 -6.81
C GLY A 621 21.98 -24.07 -6.88
N ARG A 622 21.91 -23.35 -7.93
CA ARG A 622 23.04 -22.37 -7.98
C ARG A 622 22.56 -21.09 -8.67
N ARG A 623 23.45 -20.14 -8.50
CA ARG A 623 23.22 -18.82 -9.13
C ARG A 623 23.84 -18.78 -10.53
N LEU A 624 22.98 -18.32 -11.55
CA LEU A 624 23.48 -18.18 -12.92
C LEU A 624 23.18 -16.79 -13.46
N LEU A 625 23.90 -16.47 -14.56
CA LEU A 625 23.58 -15.19 -15.23
C LEU A 625 22.98 -15.45 -16.61
N MET A 626 21.95 -14.64 -16.77
CA MET A 626 21.27 -14.77 -18.07
C MET A 626 21.20 -13.40 -18.75
N SER A 627 21.73 -13.38 -20.04
CA SER A 627 21.72 -12.08 -20.73
C SER A 627 20.31 -11.69 -21.17
N ASN A 628 20.13 -10.35 -21.40
CA ASN A 628 18.81 -9.87 -21.87
C ASN A 628 18.43 -10.51 -23.21
N GLN A 629 19.43 -10.62 -23.97
CA GLN A 629 19.17 -11.21 -25.31
C GLN A 629 18.71 -12.68 -25.19
N PHE A 630 19.34 -13.38 -24.32
CA PHE A 630 18.92 -14.79 -24.15
C PHE A 630 17.47 -14.87 -23.69
N TYR A 631 17.07 -14.03 -22.76
CA TYR A 631 15.66 -14.02 -22.31
C TYR A 631 14.72 -13.67 -23.47
N GLU A 632 14.98 -12.75 -24.25
CA GLU A 632 14.10 -12.32 -25.35
C GLU A 632 13.96 -13.43 -26.40
N THR A 633 15.04 -14.17 -26.43
CA THR A 633 15.04 -15.15 -27.54
C THR A 633 14.34 -16.44 -27.09
N TYR A 634 14.53 -16.84 -25.82
CA TYR A 634 14.12 -18.22 -25.53
C TYR A 634 12.98 -18.23 -24.51
N ASN A 635 12.54 -17.05 -24.04
CA ASN A 635 11.45 -17.03 -23.05
C ASN A 635 10.10 -17.25 -23.75
N ASP A 636 9.28 -18.30 -23.10
CA ASP A 636 7.96 -18.48 -23.75
C ASP A 636 6.82 -18.24 -22.74
N GLU A 637 7.10 -18.01 -21.48
CA GLU A 637 6.08 -17.56 -20.51
C GLU A 637 6.77 -17.01 -19.26
N SER A 638 6.11 -15.99 -18.63
CA SER A 638 6.63 -15.36 -17.40
C SER A 638 5.46 -15.11 -16.43
N TRP A 639 5.82 -15.52 -15.14
CA TRP A 639 4.73 -15.41 -14.14
C TRP A 639 5.23 -14.67 -12.89
N VAL A 640 4.40 -13.70 -12.54
CA VAL A 640 4.73 -12.96 -11.30
C VAL A 640 3.81 -13.44 -10.18
N ALA A 641 4.49 -13.80 -9.09
CA ALA A 641 3.68 -14.23 -7.92
C ALA A 641 3.82 -13.20 -6.79
N LEU A 642 2.67 -13.02 -6.12
CA LEU A 642 2.68 -12.09 -4.96
C LEU A 642 2.48 -12.90 -3.67
N SER A 643 3.52 -12.69 -2.81
CA SER A 643 3.37 -13.36 -1.49
C SER A 643 3.36 -12.31 -0.38
N GLY A 644 2.22 -12.20 0.33
CA GLY A 644 2.15 -11.28 1.50
C GLY A 644 2.91 -11.83 2.70
N GLN A 645 2.97 -13.13 2.67
CA GLN A 645 3.61 -13.75 3.84
C GLN A 645 5.14 -13.61 3.79
N HIS A 646 5.73 -13.74 2.59
CA HIS A 646 7.22 -13.84 2.59
C HIS A 646 7.82 -12.57 1.99
N TRP A 647 7.25 -11.97 1.00
CA TRP A 647 7.91 -10.81 0.37
C TRP A 647 7.65 -9.53 1.16
N THR A 648 6.45 -9.28 1.69
CA THR A 648 6.22 -8.04 2.46
C THR A 648 6.56 -8.24 3.93
N GLY A 649 6.83 -9.59 4.30
CA GLY A 649 7.31 -9.91 5.67
C GLY A 649 6.33 -9.45 6.74
N PRO A 650 6.68 -9.43 8.12
CA PRO A 650 5.78 -9.14 9.25
C PRO A 650 5.31 -7.68 9.25
N GLN A 651 6.04 -6.85 8.46
CA GLN A 651 5.67 -5.42 8.51
C GLN A 651 4.78 -5.05 7.31
N ASP A 652 4.37 -6.08 6.56
CA ASP A 652 3.49 -5.91 5.38
C ASP A 652 4.01 -4.79 4.46
N LYS A 653 5.33 -4.76 4.39
CA LYS A 653 5.95 -3.79 3.45
C LYS A 653 6.97 -4.50 2.56
N ALA A 654 7.04 -3.99 1.24
CA ALA A 654 8.02 -4.59 0.30
C ALA A 654 9.44 -4.10 0.62
N PRO A 655 10.44 -4.93 0.46
CA PRO A 655 11.82 -4.55 0.75
C PRO A 655 12.32 -3.44 -0.18
N THR A 656 11.73 -3.30 -1.28
CA THR A 656 12.23 -2.29 -2.24
C THR A 656 11.67 -0.90 -1.91
N ASP A 657 10.50 -0.89 -1.19
CA ASP A 657 9.91 0.39 -0.76
C ASP A 657 9.02 0.14 0.48
N PRO A 658 9.55 0.54 1.64
CA PRO A 658 8.86 0.26 2.90
C PRO A 658 7.54 1.05 3.03
N THR A 659 7.24 1.86 2.01
CA THR A 659 5.96 2.63 2.09
C THR A 659 4.87 1.88 1.33
N ARG A 660 5.26 0.76 0.65
CA ARG A 660 4.23 0.06 -0.14
C ARG A 660 3.75 -1.18 0.64
N SER A 661 2.35 -1.17 0.92
CA SER A 661 1.76 -2.34 1.59
C SER A 661 1.40 -3.43 0.57
N ILE A 662 1.02 -4.59 1.04
CA ILE A 662 0.63 -5.72 0.17
C ILE A 662 -0.60 -5.32 -0.66
N ALA A 663 -1.44 -4.44 -0.08
CA ALA A 663 -2.62 -4.01 -0.87
C ALA A 663 -2.19 -3.17 -2.07
N GLN A 664 -1.12 -2.34 -1.87
CA GLN A 664 -0.64 -1.50 -3.00
C GLN A 664 0.11 -2.36 -4.03
N LEU A 665 0.74 -3.39 -3.60
CA LEU A 665 1.45 -4.27 -4.56
C LEU A 665 0.43 -5.12 -5.33
N ARG A 666 -0.61 -5.44 -4.61
CA ARG A 666 -1.67 -6.16 -5.35
C ARG A 666 -2.23 -5.29 -6.48
N SER A 667 -2.38 -4.01 -6.17
CA SER A 667 -2.82 -3.10 -7.25
C SER A 667 -1.73 -2.96 -8.32
N GLY A 668 -0.43 -2.85 -7.96
CA GLY A 668 0.68 -2.79 -8.93
C GLY A 668 0.75 -4.04 -9.81
N LEU A 669 0.46 -5.18 -9.15
CA LEU A 669 0.47 -6.45 -9.93
C LEU A 669 -0.48 -6.35 -11.11
N ASP A 670 -1.48 -5.50 -11.00
CA ASP A 670 -2.42 -5.29 -12.12
C ASP A 670 -1.76 -4.49 -13.25
N GLU A 671 -0.93 -3.55 -12.92
CA GLU A 671 -0.22 -2.78 -13.95
C GLU A 671 0.66 -3.69 -14.82
N MET A 672 0.98 -4.78 -14.18
CA MET A 672 1.89 -5.66 -14.95
C MET A 672 1.14 -6.34 -16.10
N LEU A 673 -0.25 -6.20 -16.06
CA LEU A 673 -1.09 -6.83 -17.10
C LEU A 673 -1.38 -5.84 -18.24
N SER A 674 -1.12 -4.43 -18.09
CA SER A 674 -1.63 -3.31 -18.93
C SER A 674 -0.46 -2.68 -19.69
N SER A 675 0.70 -3.35 -19.97
CA SER A 675 1.69 -2.40 -20.58
C SER A 675 1.75 -2.63 -22.09
N ASN A 676 0.57 -2.41 -22.79
CA ASN A 676 0.77 -1.91 -24.18
C ASN A 676 0.96 -0.39 -24.19
N SER A 677 2.09 0.17 -23.56
CA SER A 677 2.52 1.40 -24.26
C SER A 677 3.35 1.04 -25.51
#